data_AF-A0A7X0MHT5-F1
#
_entry.id   AF-A0A7X0MHT5-F1
#
_cell.length_a   1.000
_cell.length_b   1.000
_cell.length_c   1.000
_cell.angle_alpha   90.00
_cell.angle_beta   90.00
_cell.angle_gamma   90.00
#
_symmetry.space_group_name_H-M   'P 1'
#
loop_
_entity.id
_entity.type
_entity.pdbx_description
1 polymer ?
#
loop_
_entity_poly.entity_id
_entity_poly.type
_entity_poly.pdbx_seq_one_letter_code
_entity_poly.pdbx_strand_id
1 'polypeptide(L)'
;MKSNLLFLLFNVLFIAAFAQNKPVNIIPKPSRIEQLPGSFRFGKQTILYAPSSGNQEIKAVVSFFTQLMIPVTKITQGKEASSKTGIIFKINPSLTDTGEEGYHLTITKSQIIIEAQDAKGIFYGIETLRQLLPAGIEKSNPDQKVWTIPCLAVTDKPRFKWRGFMLDVSRTFYSAGVVKKYLDIMALYKLNVFHLHLTDDQGWRIEIKKYPRLTEKKSTVFEDRFQQPAVRSGFYTQAQLRDLVKYAKERNITIVPEIDIPGHSWPAIIAYPELGSNKKLDPPYVFPFLASWGVWGNQFTPNLFDPSNEQLYTFLDDVFSEIVDIFPSKYIHFGGDEVRHVIWEKEPRIQEFMKTKGLKNGKELQSYFVARVINIIKSKGRQPMGWNDILEGDPNQLAGTAMMSWLGQEAIIEAAKGKFEVVGTPSDYVYFDITQADRNDGTLSDLAYSNINSLDVVYNYNPSEGLTAAQEKYVLGEQANMWPALAQDVKDVNVQLFPRLIALAEGSWVALKDKNIVDFKTRLKAHYPRLNNLKVDYYKPGGYITGKWSPQDLTTAYVSHEWDVTRKVYTNGRVYAGFYYTKGKNYMDIAQVDLLENGKVISSDVHAGLADTFRGTNKTKTFQYNLKVDHYNPKYKYTIRALIKGNQGTDSYGNFTFNLSPYKPFGVVEPG
;
A
#
# COMPACT_ATOMS: atom_id res chain seq x y z
N MET A 1 18.73 43.26 -58.03
CA MET A 1 18.32 42.93 -56.64
C MET A 1 16.94 42.26 -56.58
N LYS A 2 16.71 41.14 -57.28
CA LYS A 2 15.43 40.38 -57.22
C LYS A 2 15.61 38.86 -57.17
N SER A 3 16.84 38.36 -56.93
CA SER A 3 17.14 36.92 -56.92
C SER A 3 17.42 36.31 -55.54
N ASN A 4 17.60 37.14 -54.50
CA ASN A 4 18.05 36.64 -53.18
C ASN A 4 16.96 36.61 -52.11
N LEU A 5 15.72 36.99 -52.43
CA LEU A 5 14.61 36.98 -51.46
C LEU A 5 13.80 35.68 -51.47
N LEU A 6 13.86 34.88 -52.55
CA LEU A 6 13.13 33.60 -52.61
C LEU A 6 13.84 32.46 -51.86
N PHE A 7 15.17 32.52 -51.71
CA PHE A 7 15.93 31.45 -51.04
C PHE A 7 15.88 31.55 -49.50
N LEU A 8 15.59 32.73 -48.95
CA LEU A 8 15.38 32.93 -47.52
C LEU A 8 13.96 32.54 -47.07
N LEU A 9 12.96 32.65 -47.96
CA LEU A 9 11.58 32.24 -47.66
C LEU A 9 11.38 30.71 -47.72
N PHE A 10 12.24 29.97 -48.41
CA PHE A 10 12.16 28.50 -48.46
C PHE A 10 12.81 27.80 -47.25
N ASN A 11 13.71 28.47 -46.52
CA ASN A 11 14.36 27.90 -45.33
C ASN A 11 13.63 28.22 -44.01
N VAL A 12 12.76 29.23 -43.99
CA VAL A 12 11.91 29.53 -42.81
C VAL A 12 10.66 28.63 -42.77
N LEU A 13 10.26 28.02 -43.90
CA LEU A 13 9.11 27.10 -43.98
C LEU A 13 9.43 25.64 -43.63
N PHE A 14 10.70 25.24 -43.49
CA PHE A 14 11.08 23.89 -43.07
C PHE A 14 11.35 23.73 -41.56
N ILE A 15 11.30 24.82 -40.78
CA ILE A 15 11.53 24.79 -39.32
C ILE A 15 10.20 24.78 -38.53
N ALA A 16 9.06 24.97 -39.20
CA ALA A 16 7.73 25.03 -38.57
C ALA A 16 6.86 23.78 -38.82
N ALA A 17 7.39 22.58 -38.59
CA ALA A 17 6.56 21.36 -38.54
C ALA A 17 7.16 20.19 -37.74
N PHE A 18 8.11 20.42 -36.82
CA PHE A 18 8.20 19.52 -35.67
C PHE A 18 7.10 19.97 -34.70
N ALA A 19 5.87 19.52 -34.94
CA ALA A 19 4.88 19.48 -33.87
C ALA A 19 5.59 18.78 -32.70
N GLN A 20 5.86 19.52 -31.61
CA GLN A 20 6.43 18.94 -30.40
C GLN A 20 5.47 17.83 -29.97
N ASN A 21 5.86 16.59 -30.26
CA ASN A 21 5.14 15.40 -29.86
C ASN A 21 4.96 15.49 -28.34
N LYS A 22 3.71 15.65 -27.88
CA LYS A 22 3.43 15.73 -26.45
C LYS A 22 3.96 14.46 -25.78
N PRO A 23 4.72 14.57 -24.69
CA PRO A 23 5.23 13.40 -23.99
C PRO A 23 4.07 12.53 -23.50
N VAL A 24 4.13 11.23 -23.78
CA VAL A 24 3.15 10.22 -23.36
C VAL A 24 3.58 9.65 -22.01
N ASN A 25 2.89 10.02 -20.94
CA ASN A 25 3.28 9.68 -19.57
C ASN A 25 2.32 8.64 -18.97
N ILE A 26 2.40 7.39 -19.45
CA ILE A 26 1.60 6.27 -18.93
C ILE A 26 2.45 5.47 -17.94
N ILE A 27 1.91 5.11 -16.77
CA ILE A 27 2.52 4.20 -15.79
C ILE A 27 1.50 3.11 -15.42
N PRO A 28 1.82 1.82 -15.52
CA PRO A 28 3.06 1.26 -16.06
C PRO A 28 3.30 1.60 -17.53
N LYS A 29 4.57 1.63 -17.95
CA LYS A 29 4.93 1.84 -19.36
C LYS A 29 4.35 0.72 -20.25
N PRO A 30 3.59 1.05 -21.30
CA PRO A 30 3.13 0.04 -22.25
C PRO A 30 4.28 -0.65 -22.99
N SER A 31 4.08 -1.93 -23.32
CA SER A 31 5.07 -2.75 -24.05
C SER A 31 5.49 -2.13 -25.39
N ARG A 32 4.55 -1.52 -26.13
CA ARG A 32 4.83 -0.77 -27.36
C ARG A 32 3.93 0.46 -27.45
N ILE A 33 4.51 1.60 -27.81
CA ILE A 33 3.79 2.83 -28.17
C ILE A 33 4.30 3.32 -29.51
N GLU A 34 3.39 3.56 -30.44
CA GLU A 34 3.65 4.22 -31.71
C GLU A 34 2.84 5.51 -31.76
N GLN A 35 3.49 6.67 -31.93
CA GLN A 35 2.78 7.94 -32.06
C GLN A 35 2.26 8.11 -33.50
N LEU A 36 1.00 8.52 -33.62
CA LEU A 36 0.34 8.77 -34.89
C LEU A 36 0.07 10.27 -35.08
N PRO A 37 -0.02 10.79 -36.32
CA PRO A 37 -0.25 12.21 -36.54
C PRO A 37 -1.61 12.71 -36.02
N GLY A 38 -1.59 13.72 -35.15
CA GLY A 38 -2.76 14.47 -34.72
C GLY A 38 -3.20 14.18 -33.29
N SER A 39 -4.42 14.61 -32.97
CA SER A 39 -5.02 14.41 -31.64
C SER A 39 -6.51 14.10 -31.76
N PHE A 40 -7.02 13.32 -30.81
CA PHE A 40 -8.45 13.08 -30.62
C PHE A 40 -9.01 14.12 -29.65
N ARG A 41 -10.19 14.66 -29.96
CA ARG A 41 -10.90 15.62 -29.11
C ARG A 41 -11.94 14.88 -28.26
N PHE A 42 -11.72 14.84 -26.96
CA PHE A 42 -12.51 14.09 -25.99
C PHE A 42 -13.44 15.04 -25.20
N GLY A 43 -14.74 14.76 -25.14
CA GLY A 43 -15.70 15.58 -24.39
C GLY A 43 -17.15 15.15 -24.60
N LYS A 44 -18.12 16.04 -24.38
CA LYS A 44 -19.58 15.74 -24.47
C LYS A 44 -20.09 15.19 -25.79
N GLN A 45 -19.31 15.34 -26.87
CA GLN A 45 -19.65 14.83 -28.20
C GLN A 45 -19.05 13.43 -28.45
N THR A 46 -18.17 12.96 -27.57
CA THR A 46 -17.67 11.59 -27.61
C THR A 46 -18.80 10.65 -27.25
N ILE A 47 -18.93 9.55 -28.01
CA ILE A 47 -19.92 8.49 -27.78
C ILE A 47 -19.15 7.21 -27.44
N LEU A 48 -19.62 6.46 -26.44
CA LEU A 48 -19.12 5.13 -26.07
C LEU A 48 -19.92 4.06 -26.81
N TYR A 49 -19.24 3.18 -27.53
CA TYR A 49 -19.82 2.03 -28.20
C TYR A 49 -19.37 0.76 -27.50
N ALA A 50 -20.30 0.16 -26.75
CA ALA A 50 -20.13 -1.17 -26.19
C ALA A 50 -20.46 -2.22 -27.25
N PRO A 51 -19.80 -3.38 -27.26
CA PRO A 51 -20.16 -4.47 -28.17
C PRO A 51 -21.57 -4.99 -27.84
N SER A 52 -22.44 -5.07 -28.85
CA SER A 52 -23.81 -5.57 -28.73
C SER A 52 -23.87 -7.06 -28.35
N SER A 53 -22.85 -7.83 -28.73
CA SER A 53 -22.67 -9.26 -28.41
C SER A 53 -21.83 -9.55 -27.15
N GLY A 54 -21.44 -8.51 -26.38
CA GLY A 54 -20.57 -8.68 -25.21
C GLY A 54 -21.22 -9.43 -24.04
N ASN A 55 -20.45 -10.29 -23.38
CA ASN A 55 -20.81 -10.91 -22.11
C ASN A 55 -21.10 -9.84 -21.02
N GLN A 56 -21.70 -10.26 -19.91
CA GLN A 56 -22.09 -9.37 -18.81
C GLN A 56 -20.90 -8.59 -18.21
N GLU A 57 -19.69 -9.16 -18.25
CA GLU A 57 -18.48 -8.56 -17.69
C GLU A 57 -18.01 -7.34 -18.49
N ILE A 58 -18.03 -7.42 -19.82
CA ILE A 58 -17.67 -6.29 -20.69
C ILE A 58 -18.66 -5.14 -20.48
N LYS A 59 -19.96 -5.44 -20.36
CA LYS A 59 -20.97 -4.43 -20.05
C LYS A 59 -20.68 -3.73 -18.73
N ALA A 60 -20.29 -4.49 -17.70
CA ALA A 60 -19.91 -3.92 -16.41
C ALA A 60 -18.67 -3.02 -16.50
N VAL A 61 -17.62 -3.45 -17.21
CA VAL A 61 -16.40 -2.65 -17.43
C VAL A 61 -16.70 -1.34 -18.18
N VAL A 62 -17.51 -1.39 -19.24
CA VAL A 62 -17.91 -0.19 -19.98
C VAL A 62 -18.81 0.72 -19.13
N SER A 63 -19.72 0.16 -18.34
CA SER A 63 -20.53 0.93 -17.38
C SER A 63 -19.67 1.61 -16.31
N PHE A 64 -18.68 0.91 -15.75
CA PHE A 64 -17.71 1.47 -14.81
C PHE A 64 -16.99 2.69 -15.41
N PHE A 65 -16.44 2.56 -16.62
CA PHE A 65 -15.80 3.69 -17.29
C PHE A 65 -16.78 4.81 -17.61
N THR A 66 -17.99 4.49 -18.05
CA THR A 66 -19.02 5.49 -18.31
C THR A 66 -19.33 6.30 -17.03
N GLN A 67 -19.49 5.63 -15.90
CA GLN A 67 -19.73 6.28 -14.60
C GLN A 67 -18.55 7.17 -14.17
N LEU A 68 -17.31 6.72 -14.39
CA LEU A 68 -16.11 7.52 -14.13
C LEU A 68 -16.11 8.80 -14.98
N MET A 69 -16.55 8.72 -16.23
CA MET A 69 -16.49 9.83 -17.19
C MET A 69 -17.73 10.74 -17.18
N ILE A 70 -18.89 10.30 -16.69
CA ILE A 70 -20.15 11.07 -16.67
C ILE A 70 -20.00 12.43 -15.97
N PRO A 71 -19.48 12.52 -14.72
CA PRO A 71 -19.35 13.80 -14.01
C PRO A 71 -18.49 14.81 -14.77
N VAL A 72 -17.53 14.29 -15.53
CA VAL A 72 -16.49 15.09 -16.17
C VAL A 72 -16.87 15.50 -17.59
N THR A 73 -17.52 14.62 -18.35
CA THR A 73 -17.68 14.76 -19.80
C THR A 73 -19.10 14.58 -20.33
N LYS A 74 -20.04 14.06 -19.52
CA LYS A 74 -21.43 13.76 -19.94
C LYS A 74 -21.52 12.86 -21.19
N ILE A 75 -20.58 11.94 -21.36
CA ILE A 75 -20.56 11.00 -22.48
C ILE A 75 -21.78 10.07 -22.41
N THR A 76 -22.33 9.72 -23.57
CA THR A 76 -23.47 8.80 -23.70
C THR A 76 -23.06 7.51 -24.40
N GLN A 77 -23.83 6.44 -24.15
CA GLN A 77 -23.65 5.15 -24.80
C GLN A 77 -24.49 5.06 -26.09
N GLY A 78 -23.85 4.68 -27.20
CA GLY A 78 -24.48 4.46 -28.50
C GLY A 78 -24.96 3.01 -28.69
N LYS A 79 -25.92 2.80 -29.60
CA LYS A 79 -26.51 1.47 -29.88
C LYS A 79 -25.62 0.58 -30.76
N GLU A 80 -24.91 1.12 -31.76
CA GLU A 80 -23.98 0.37 -32.62
C GLU A 80 -22.85 1.27 -33.20
N ALA A 81 -21.68 0.69 -33.41
CA ALA A 81 -20.49 1.35 -33.97
C ALA A 81 -20.53 1.42 -35.51
N SER A 82 -21.47 2.17 -36.09
CA SER A 82 -21.49 2.43 -37.53
C SER A 82 -20.57 3.64 -37.85
N SER A 83 -19.28 3.42 -38.13
CA SER A 83 -18.33 4.42 -38.69
C SER A 83 -18.28 5.82 -38.04
N LYS A 84 -18.69 5.97 -36.77
CA LYS A 84 -18.85 7.27 -36.10
C LYS A 84 -17.65 7.63 -35.22
N THR A 85 -17.51 8.92 -34.96
CA THR A 85 -16.54 9.47 -34.00
C THR A 85 -16.87 8.97 -32.58
N GLY A 86 -15.91 8.36 -31.86
CA GLY A 86 -16.14 7.87 -30.50
C GLY A 86 -15.16 6.80 -30.00
N ILE A 87 -15.53 6.13 -28.91
CA ILE A 87 -14.74 5.08 -28.25
C ILE A 87 -15.42 3.74 -28.49
N ILE A 88 -14.68 2.78 -29.01
CA ILE A 88 -15.19 1.47 -29.43
C ILE A 88 -14.44 0.40 -28.64
N PHE A 89 -15.18 -0.43 -27.91
CA PHE A 89 -14.63 -1.61 -27.23
C PHE A 89 -14.88 -2.85 -28.07
N LYS A 90 -13.83 -3.63 -28.34
CA LYS A 90 -13.88 -4.84 -29.16
C LYS A 90 -13.33 -6.04 -28.41
N ILE A 91 -14.07 -7.14 -28.43
CA ILE A 91 -13.63 -8.38 -27.84
C ILE A 91 -13.33 -9.34 -28.97
N ASN A 92 -12.11 -9.83 -28.99
CA ASN A 92 -11.60 -10.73 -30.00
C ASN A 92 -10.92 -11.91 -29.29
N PRO A 93 -11.65 -13.00 -29.02
CA PRO A 93 -11.09 -14.17 -28.33
C PRO A 93 -9.89 -14.81 -29.06
N SER A 94 -9.70 -14.52 -30.35
CA SER A 94 -8.57 -15.00 -31.15
C SER A 94 -7.30 -14.14 -31.00
N LEU A 95 -7.38 -13.03 -30.26
CA LEU A 95 -6.28 -12.11 -30.01
C LEU A 95 -5.39 -12.66 -28.89
N THR A 96 -4.47 -13.57 -29.23
CA THR A 96 -3.65 -14.30 -28.25
C THR A 96 -2.25 -13.72 -28.05
N ASP A 97 -1.84 -12.70 -28.79
CA ASP A 97 -0.50 -12.11 -28.75
C ASP A 97 -0.20 -11.34 -27.44
N THR A 98 -1.26 -10.86 -26.79
CA THR A 98 -1.19 -10.09 -25.54
C THR A 98 -1.68 -10.84 -24.30
N GLY A 99 -2.42 -11.95 -24.46
CA GLY A 99 -2.97 -12.77 -23.36
C GLY A 99 -4.22 -12.16 -22.71
N GLU A 100 -4.73 -12.78 -21.64
CA GLU A 100 -6.01 -12.41 -21.01
C GLU A 100 -6.07 -10.94 -20.55
N GLU A 101 -5.01 -10.47 -19.89
CA GLU A 101 -4.92 -9.10 -19.36
C GLU A 101 -4.35 -8.10 -20.37
N GLY A 102 -4.06 -8.55 -21.59
CA GLY A 102 -3.44 -7.76 -22.64
C GLY A 102 -4.45 -7.01 -23.52
N TYR A 103 -4.00 -5.94 -24.17
CA TYR A 103 -4.86 -5.13 -25.03
C TYR A 103 -4.11 -4.41 -26.15
N HIS A 104 -4.86 -4.04 -27.19
CA HIS A 104 -4.48 -3.07 -28.20
C HIS A 104 -5.34 -1.81 -28.06
N LEU A 105 -4.71 -0.64 -28.06
CA LEU A 105 -5.38 0.67 -28.02
C LEU A 105 -4.95 1.48 -29.24
N THR A 106 -5.88 1.84 -30.11
CA THR A 106 -5.64 2.72 -31.26
C THR A 106 -6.44 4.01 -31.12
N ILE A 107 -5.76 5.15 -31.25
CA ILE A 107 -6.35 6.50 -31.20
C ILE A 107 -6.05 7.20 -32.51
N THR A 108 -7.10 7.54 -33.25
CA THR A 108 -7.05 8.38 -34.46
C THR A 108 -7.77 9.70 -34.20
N LYS A 109 -7.81 10.59 -35.20
CA LYS A 109 -8.53 11.86 -35.09
C LYS A 109 -10.04 11.68 -34.87
N SER A 110 -10.61 10.55 -35.29
CA SER A 110 -12.04 10.26 -35.21
C SER A 110 -12.38 9.17 -34.20
N GLN A 111 -11.48 8.24 -33.88
CA GLN A 111 -11.87 7.06 -33.10
C GLN A 111 -10.82 6.67 -32.06
N ILE A 112 -11.31 6.11 -30.95
CA ILE A 112 -10.54 5.35 -29.98
C ILE A 112 -11.04 3.91 -30.05
N ILE A 113 -10.16 2.95 -30.29
CA ILE A 113 -10.50 1.52 -30.33
C ILE A 113 -9.67 0.82 -29.26
N ILE A 114 -10.34 0.14 -28.33
CA ILE A 114 -9.71 -0.75 -27.35
C ILE A 114 -10.15 -2.16 -27.68
N GLU A 115 -9.20 -3.01 -28.05
CA GLU A 115 -9.42 -4.40 -28.43
C GLU A 115 -8.64 -5.34 -27.50
N ALA A 116 -9.28 -6.40 -27.02
CA ALA A 116 -8.67 -7.37 -26.11
C ALA A 116 -9.29 -8.76 -26.27
N GLN A 117 -8.62 -9.77 -25.70
CA GLN A 117 -9.13 -11.14 -25.66
C GLN A 117 -10.40 -11.25 -24.80
N ASP A 118 -10.42 -10.58 -23.65
CA ASP A 118 -11.53 -10.59 -22.69
C ASP A 118 -11.75 -9.21 -22.02
N ALA A 119 -12.63 -9.17 -21.01
CA ALA A 119 -12.98 -7.95 -20.28
C ALA A 119 -11.81 -7.34 -19.46
N LYS A 120 -10.85 -8.13 -19.01
CA LYS A 120 -9.68 -7.67 -18.22
C LYS A 120 -8.77 -6.81 -19.09
N GLY A 121 -8.47 -7.26 -20.30
CA GLY A 121 -7.70 -6.46 -21.26
C GLY A 121 -8.40 -5.14 -21.62
N ILE A 122 -9.72 -5.15 -21.83
CA ILE A 122 -10.50 -3.91 -22.03
C ILE A 122 -10.35 -2.97 -20.83
N PHE A 123 -10.46 -3.51 -19.61
CA PHE A 123 -10.31 -2.73 -18.38
C PHE A 123 -8.94 -2.04 -18.31
N TYR A 124 -7.84 -2.74 -18.59
CA TYR A 124 -6.51 -2.12 -18.57
C TYR A 124 -6.26 -1.15 -19.73
N GLY A 125 -6.87 -1.37 -20.90
CA GLY A 125 -6.88 -0.40 -21.99
C GLY A 125 -7.61 0.90 -21.61
N ILE A 126 -8.69 0.79 -20.83
CA ILE A 126 -9.41 1.94 -20.27
C ILE A 126 -8.53 2.72 -19.28
N GLU A 127 -7.81 2.05 -18.38
CA GLU A 127 -6.93 2.75 -17.43
C GLU A 127 -5.76 3.46 -18.15
N THR A 128 -5.24 2.87 -19.23
CA THR A 128 -4.29 3.58 -20.10
C THR A 128 -4.91 4.81 -20.76
N LEU A 129 -6.13 4.71 -21.28
CA LEU A 129 -6.86 5.85 -21.83
C LEU A 129 -7.10 6.95 -20.78
N ARG A 130 -7.46 6.57 -19.55
CA ARG A 130 -7.65 7.48 -18.42
C ARG A 130 -6.37 8.25 -18.09
N GLN A 131 -5.21 7.60 -18.18
CA GLN A 131 -3.92 8.25 -17.94
C GLN A 131 -3.47 9.17 -19.08
N LEU A 132 -3.89 8.89 -20.33
CA LEU A 132 -3.65 9.77 -21.47
C LEU A 132 -4.43 11.09 -21.39
N LEU A 133 -5.57 11.09 -20.70
CA LEU A 133 -6.30 12.33 -20.37
C LEU A 133 -5.50 13.15 -19.33
N PRO A 134 -5.54 14.49 -19.38
CA PRO A 134 -4.83 15.30 -18.38
C PRO A 134 -5.30 15.04 -16.94
N ALA A 135 -4.41 15.25 -15.98
CA ALA A 135 -4.66 14.99 -14.55
C ALA A 135 -5.93 15.65 -13.98
N GLY A 136 -6.38 16.77 -14.58
CA GLY A 136 -7.61 17.45 -14.19
C GLY A 136 -8.87 16.58 -14.32
N ILE A 137 -8.82 15.49 -15.10
CA ILE A 137 -9.92 14.54 -15.25
C ILE A 137 -10.32 13.87 -13.93
N GLU A 138 -9.41 13.80 -12.95
CA GLU A 138 -9.69 13.17 -11.65
C GLU A 138 -10.46 14.09 -10.68
N LYS A 139 -10.66 15.36 -11.04
CA LYS A 139 -11.51 16.25 -10.24
C LYS A 139 -12.97 15.87 -10.43
N SER A 140 -13.75 15.91 -9.35
CA SER A 140 -15.22 15.70 -9.40
C SER A 140 -15.92 16.70 -10.31
N ASN A 141 -15.45 17.96 -10.34
CA ASN A 141 -15.94 18.99 -11.25
C ASN A 141 -14.76 19.75 -11.89
N PRO A 142 -14.25 19.28 -13.04
CA PRO A 142 -13.14 19.98 -13.71
C PRO A 142 -13.64 21.18 -14.50
N ASP A 143 -12.86 22.27 -14.48
CA ASP A 143 -13.13 23.50 -15.25
C ASP A 143 -13.11 23.23 -16.76
N GLN A 144 -12.19 22.38 -17.20
CA GLN A 144 -12.05 21.95 -18.59
C GLN A 144 -13.03 20.81 -18.90
N LYS A 145 -13.93 21.04 -19.87
CA LYS A 145 -14.92 20.04 -20.32
C LYS A 145 -14.58 19.36 -21.65
N VAL A 146 -13.51 19.82 -22.32
CA VAL A 146 -13.01 19.26 -23.58
C VAL A 146 -11.52 19.05 -23.46
N TRP A 147 -11.08 17.83 -23.70
CA TRP A 147 -9.70 17.36 -23.54
C TRP A 147 -9.13 16.95 -24.89
N THR A 148 -7.81 17.00 -25.03
CA THR A 148 -7.11 16.52 -26.23
C THR A 148 -6.10 15.46 -25.83
N ILE A 149 -6.13 14.34 -26.54
CA ILE A 149 -5.19 13.22 -26.35
C ILE A 149 -4.46 12.95 -27.68
N PRO A 150 -3.17 12.60 -27.66
CA PRO A 150 -2.43 12.33 -28.89
C PRO A 150 -2.98 11.09 -29.60
N CYS A 151 -2.93 11.09 -30.94
CA CYS A 151 -3.17 9.88 -31.73
C CYS A 151 -2.00 8.91 -31.53
N LEU A 152 -2.29 7.63 -31.32
CA LEU A 152 -1.29 6.61 -31.00
C LEU A 152 -1.81 5.20 -31.27
N ALA A 153 -0.91 4.24 -31.40
CA ALA A 153 -1.19 2.82 -31.31
C ALA A 153 -0.38 2.21 -30.15
N VAL A 154 -1.04 1.48 -29.27
CA VAL A 154 -0.47 0.83 -28.10
C VAL A 154 -0.77 -0.65 -28.17
N THR A 155 0.24 -1.47 -27.91
CA THR A 155 0.12 -2.90 -27.64
C THR A 155 0.74 -3.15 -26.28
N ASP A 156 0.01 -3.82 -25.38
CA ASP A 156 0.43 -3.91 -24.00
C ASP A 156 -0.06 -5.18 -23.30
N LYS A 157 0.71 -5.63 -22.30
CA LYS A 157 0.42 -6.78 -21.45
C LYS A 157 1.28 -6.76 -20.18
N PRO A 158 0.81 -7.34 -19.06
CA PRO A 158 1.61 -7.46 -17.86
C PRO A 158 2.71 -8.52 -17.99
N ARG A 159 3.82 -8.31 -17.27
CA ARG A 159 4.87 -9.31 -17.05
C ARG A 159 4.42 -10.42 -16.10
N PHE A 160 3.83 -10.04 -14.96
CA PHE A 160 3.42 -10.97 -13.91
C PHE A 160 1.90 -11.04 -13.73
N LYS A 161 1.41 -12.20 -13.30
CA LYS A 161 -0.02 -12.44 -13.02
C LYS A 161 -0.46 -11.86 -11.69
N TRP A 162 0.45 -11.76 -10.72
CA TRP A 162 0.21 -11.18 -9.39
C TRP A 162 0.90 -9.83 -9.29
N ARG A 163 0.12 -8.78 -9.12
CA ARG A 163 0.60 -7.40 -8.96
C ARG A 163 -0.08 -6.84 -7.73
N GLY A 164 0.54 -7.09 -6.58
CA GLY A 164 -0.14 -7.07 -5.29
C GLY A 164 0.10 -5.84 -4.42
N PHE A 165 -0.87 -5.55 -3.58
CA PHE A 165 -0.73 -4.66 -2.44
C PHE A 165 -1.42 -5.26 -1.21
N MET A 166 -0.70 -5.34 -0.10
CA MET A 166 -1.25 -5.74 1.19
C MET A 166 -1.42 -4.52 2.12
N LEU A 167 -2.59 -4.43 2.75
CA LEU A 167 -2.83 -3.51 3.86
C LEU A 167 -3.21 -4.30 5.11
N ASP A 168 -2.46 -4.06 6.19
CA ASP A 168 -2.81 -4.55 7.51
C ASP A 168 -3.82 -3.61 8.16
N VAL A 169 -4.99 -4.17 8.46
CA VAL A 169 -6.11 -3.49 9.10
C VAL A 169 -6.30 -3.97 10.54
N SER A 170 -5.47 -4.90 11.00
CA SER A 170 -5.46 -5.44 12.35
C SER A 170 -4.77 -4.49 13.32
N ARG A 171 -3.51 -4.10 13.05
CA ARG A 171 -2.72 -3.20 13.91
C ARG A 171 -3.41 -1.84 14.08
N THR A 172 -4.03 -1.37 13.01
CA THR A 172 -4.88 -0.17 12.98
C THR A 172 -6.07 -0.43 12.05
N PHE A 173 -7.31 -0.25 12.53
CA PHE A 173 -8.49 -0.43 11.67
C PHE A 173 -8.64 0.71 10.66
N TYR A 174 -8.94 0.35 9.40
CA TYR A 174 -9.30 1.28 8.33
C TYR A 174 -10.71 0.98 7.84
N SER A 175 -11.54 2.00 7.64
CA SER A 175 -12.91 1.78 7.17
C SER A 175 -12.95 1.20 5.76
N ALA A 176 -14.06 0.55 5.40
CA ALA A 176 -14.28 0.06 4.03
C ALA A 176 -14.15 1.18 2.98
N GLY A 177 -14.50 2.43 3.32
CA GLY A 177 -14.31 3.58 2.45
C GLY A 177 -12.85 3.86 2.13
N VAL A 178 -11.95 3.71 3.10
CA VAL A 178 -10.50 3.85 2.88
C VAL A 178 -9.99 2.71 1.98
N VAL A 179 -10.40 1.47 2.24
CA VAL A 179 -10.02 0.31 1.41
C VAL A 179 -10.47 0.50 -0.04
N LYS A 180 -11.71 0.95 -0.28
CA LYS A 180 -12.22 1.28 -1.62
C LYS A 180 -11.35 2.28 -2.37
N LYS A 181 -10.84 3.29 -1.66
CA LYS A 181 -9.95 4.28 -2.27
C LYS A 181 -8.60 3.69 -2.63
N TYR A 182 -8.03 2.79 -1.84
CA TYR A 182 -6.84 2.05 -2.28
C TYR A 182 -7.11 1.21 -3.52
N LEU A 183 -8.27 0.53 -3.58
CA LEU A 183 -8.68 -0.23 -4.78
C LEU A 183 -8.83 0.67 -6.02
N ASP A 184 -9.34 1.90 -5.89
CA ASP A 184 -9.38 2.88 -6.99
C ASP A 184 -7.98 3.22 -7.52
N ILE A 185 -7.00 3.42 -6.62
CA ILE A 185 -5.62 3.76 -7.00
C ILE A 185 -4.88 2.55 -7.56
N MET A 186 -5.07 1.37 -6.99
CA MET A 186 -4.55 0.11 -7.51
C MET A 186 -5.00 -0.13 -8.95
N ALA A 187 -6.29 0.06 -9.23
CA ALA A 187 -6.86 -0.06 -10.56
C ALA A 187 -6.19 0.90 -11.56
N LEU A 188 -6.07 2.18 -11.17
CA LEU A 188 -5.43 3.21 -12.00
C LEU A 188 -4.02 2.80 -12.45
N TYR A 189 -3.26 2.13 -11.58
CA TYR A 189 -1.90 1.66 -11.87
C TYR A 189 -1.82 0.16 -12.22
N LYS A 190 -2.95 -0.47 -12.55
CA LYS A 190 -3.04 -1.86 -13.03
C LYS A 190 -2.56 -2.95 -12.05
N LEU A 191 -2.57 -2.67 -10.75
CA LEU A 191 -2.45 -3.70 -9.70
C LEU A 191 -3.75 -4.52 -9.65
N ASN A 192 -3.67 -5.81 -9.33
CA ASN A 192 -4.81 -6.74 -9.50
C ASN A 192 -5.06 -7.67 -8.30
N VAL A 193 -4.21 -7.65 -7.27
CA VAL A 193 -4.43 -8.41 -6.05
C VAL A 193 -4.33 -7.50 -4.83
N PHE A 194 -5.39 -7.45 -4.03
CA PHE A 194 -5.39 -6.79 -2.73
C PHE A 194 -5.37 -7.84 -1.64
N HIS A 195 -4.24 -7.95 -0.95
CA HIS A 195 -4.06 -8.84 0.19
C HIS A 195 -4.57 -8.13 1.46
N LEU A 196 -5.65 -8.63 2.06
CA LEU A 196 -6.27 -8.00 3.21
C LEU A 196 -5.94 -8.78 4.48
N HIS A 197 -4.99 -8.26 5.25
CA HIS A 197 -4.53 -8.83 6.52
C HIS A 197 -5.50 -8.47 7.66
N LEU A 198 -6.43 -9.39 7.97
CA LEU A 198 -7.62 -9.12 8.80
C LEU A 198 -7.42 -9.38 10.29
N THR A 199 -6.40 -10.13 10.69
CA THR A 199 -6.26 -10.62 12.06
C THR A 199 -4.82 -10.57 12.50
N ASP A 200 -4.58 -10.02 13.69
CA ASP A 200 -3.29 -10.06 14.37
C ASP A 200 -3.49 -9.89 15.88
N ASP A 201 -2.43 -9.87 16.68
CA ASP A 201 -2.46 -9.69 18.13
C ASP A 201 -3.19 -8.41 18.58
N GLN A 202 -3.23 -7.37 17.74
CA GLN A 202 -3.86 -6.08 18.05
C GLN A 202 -5.33 -5.99 17.60
N GLY A 203 -5.88 -6.98 16.91
CA GLY A 203 -7.29 -6.96 16.57
C GLY A 203 -7.78 -8.05 15.63
N TRP A 204 -9.05 -8.43 15.83
CA TRP A 204 -9.76 -9.29 14.91
C TRP A 204 -10.78 -8.48 14.10
N ARG A 205 -10.58 -8.38 12.78
CA ARG A 205 -11.29 -7.37 11.97
C ARG A 205 -12.39 -7.92 11.08
N ILE A 206 -12.83 -9.15 11.30
CA ILE A 206 -13.87 -9.80 10.49
C ILE A 206 -14.96 -10.45 11.33
N GLU A 207 -16.22 -10.19 11.00
CA GLU A 207 -17.36 -10.90 11.60
C GLU A 207 -17.39 -12.39 11.17
N ILE A 208 -17.29 -13.28 12.16
CA ILE A 208 -17.60 -14.71 12.01
C ILE A 208 -18.86 -14.99 12.81
N LYS A 209 -19.97 -15.31 12.13
CA LYS A 209 -21.30 -15.40 12.76
C LYS A 209 -21.37 -16.52 13.77
N LYS A 210 -20.68 -17.65 13.53
CA LYS A 210 -20.62 -18.76 14.47
C LYS A 210 -19.84 -18.41 15.74
N TYR A 211 -18.94 -17.42 15.66
CA TYR A 211 -18.06 -17.01 16.76
C TYR A 211 -18.15 -15.50 17.06
N PRO A 212 -19.31 -14.98 17.49
CA PRO A 212 -19.56 -13.55 17.62
C PRO A 212 -18.62 -12.84 18.60
N ARG A 213 -18.06 -13.56 19.59
CA ARG A 213 -17.11 -13.01 20.57
C ARG A 213 -15.79 -12.54 19.95
N LEU A 214 -15.45 -12.98 18.73
CA LEU A 214 -14.26 -12.50 18.00
C LEU A 214 -14.35 -11.00 17.68
N THR A 215 -15.57 -10.46 17.57
CA THR A 215 -15.82 -9.06 17.23
C THR A 215 -16.36 -8.23 18.41
N GLU A 216 -16.29 -8.76 19.64
CA GLU A 216 -16.59 -8.00 20.85
C GLU A 216 -15.51 -6.96 21.16
N LYS A 217 -15.81 -6.04 22.10
CA LYS A 217 -14.91 -4.94 22.47
C LYS A 217 -13.49 -5.43 22.83
N LYS A 218 -13.37 -6.51 23.60
CA LYS A 218 -12.06 -7.03 24.05
C LYS A 218 -11.12 -7.41 22.91
N SER A 219 -11.66 -7.80 21.76
CA SER A 219 -10.90 -8.30 20.60
C SER A 219 -10.74 -7.25 19.49
N THR A 220 -11.40 -6.09 19.62
CA THR A 220 -11.50 -5.11 18.52
C THR A 220 -11.30 -3.66 18.93
N VAL A 221 -11.42 -3.34 20.22
CA VAL A 221 -11.38 -1.98 20.76
C VAL A 221 -10.23 -1.82 21.73
N PHE A 222 -9.37 -0.84 21.47
CA PHE A 222 -8.31 -0.46 22.40
C PHE A 222 -8.88 0.25 23.62
N GLU A 223 -8.39 -0.07 24.82
CA GLU A 223 -8.81 0.59 26.05
C GLU A 223 -8.53 2.10 26.05
N ASP A 224 -9.41 2.88 26.70
CA ASP A 224 -9.36 4.35 26.74
C ASP A 224 -8.03 4.91 27.25
N ARG A 225 -7.36 4.16 28.16
CA ARG A 225 -6.05 4.54 28.72
C ARG A 225 -4.95 4.71 27.68
N PHE A 226 -5.07 4.07 26.51
CA PHE A 226 -4.12 4.20 25.41
C PHE A 226 -4.38 5.44 24.53
N GLN A 227 -5.45 6.18 24.80
CA GLN A 227 -5.81 7.44 24.15
C GLN A 227 -5.79 7.38 22.61
N GLN A 228 -6.16 6.22 22.05
CA GLN A 228 -6.24 6.05 20.61
C GLN A 228 -7.53 6.64 20.06
N PRO A 229 -7.52 7.25 18.86
CA PRO A 229 -8.75 7.60 18.17
C PRO A 229 -9.65 6.37 17.98
N ALA A 230 -10.93 6.48 18.37
CA ALA A 230 -11.89 5.38 18.30
C ALA A 230 -12.01 4.75 16.88
N VAL A 231 -11.79 5.54 15.84
CA VAL A 231 -11.80 5.09 14.43
C VAL A 231 -10.73 4.06 14.08
N ARG A 232 -9.71 3.89 14.93
CA ARG A 232 -8.63 2.87 14.76
C ARG A 232 -9.01 1.51 15.32
N SER A 233 -10.18 1.40 15.93
CA SER A 233 -10.78 0.18 16.45
C SER A 233 -11.98 -0.23 15.60
N GLY A 234 -12.43 -1.48 15.75
CA GLY A 234 -13.59 -2.01 15.03
C GLY A 234 -13.26 -3.22 14.15
N PHE A 235 -14.21 -3.57 13.30
CA PHE A 235 -14.16 -4.73 12.42
C PHE A 235 -15.10 -4.50 11.21
N TYR A 236 -14.98 -5.33 10.19
CA TYR A 236 -15.93 -5.38 9.08
C TYR A 236 -16.99 -6.43 9.32
N THR A 237 -18.25 -6.05 9.09
CA THR A 237 -19.32 -7.04 8.94
C THR A 237 -19.13 -7.83 7.65
N GLN A 238 -19.73 -9.01 7.57
CA GLN A 238 -19.67 -9.80 6.33
C GLN A 238 -20.31 -9.06 5.16
N ALA A 239 -21.35 -8.25 5.40
CA ALA A 239 -21.98 -7.42 4.37
C ALA A 239 -21.01 -6.37 3.81
N GLN A 240 -20.23 -5.70 4.67
CA GLN A 240 -19.20 -4.75 4.24
C GLN A 240 -18.10 -5.44 3.43
N LEU A 241 -17.67 -6.65 3.82
CA LEU A 241 -16.65 -7.39 3.07
C LEU A 241 -17.17 -7.88 1.71
N ARG A 242 -18.42 -8.35 1.63
CA ARG A 242 -19.06 -8.71 0.35
C ARG A 242 -19.17 -7.51 -0.58
N ASP A 243 -19.50 -6.34 -0.04
CA ASP A 243 -19.51 -5.08 -0.79
C ASP A 243 -18.09 -4.68 -1.24
N LEU A 244 -17.06 -4.85 -0.41
CA LEU A 244 -15.66 -4.64 -0.81
C LEU A 244 -15.22 -5.60 -1.92
N VAL A 245 -15.54 -6.88 -1.81
CA VAL A 245 -15.25 -7.90 -2.84
C VAL A 245 -15.91 -7.54 -4.15
N LYS A 246 -17.19 -7.13 -4.13
CA LYS A 246 -17.90 -6.66 -5.32
C LYS A 246 -17.21 -5.43 -5.93
N TYR A 247 -16.87 -4.45 -5.10
CA TYR A 247 -16.23 -3.21 -5.52
C TYR A 247 -14.84 -3.43 -6.13
N ALA A 248 -14.06 -4.36 -5.57
CA ALA A 248 -12.77 -4.79 -6.10
C ALA A 248 -12.92 -5.51 -7.44
N LYS A 249 -13.92 -6.41 -7.58
CA LYS A 249 -14.20 -7.11 -8.84
C LYS A 249 -14.52 -6.15 -9.99
N GLU A 250 -15.29 -5.08 -9.73
CA GLU A 250 -15.57 -4.02 -10.71
C GLU A 250 -14.31 -3.29 -11.20
N ARG A 251 -13.21 -3.40 -10.44
CA ARG A 251 -11.88 -2.84 -10.73
C ARG A 251 -10.86 -3.87 -11.21
N ASN A 252 -11.32 -5.07 -11.54
CA ASN A 252 -10.48 -6.20 -11.90
C ASN A 252 -9.42 -6.53 -10.82
N ILE A 253 -9.77 -6.36 -9.55
CA ILE A 253 -8.93 -6.68 -8.39
C ILE A 253 -9.54 -7.85 -7.62
N THR A 254 -8.71 -8.84 -7.30
CA THR A 254 -9.06 -9.95 -6.41
C THR A 254 -8.66 -9.59 -4.98
N ILE A 255 -9.56 -9.76 -4.01
CA ILE A 255 -9.22 -9.65 -2.58
C ILE A 255 -8.83 -11.04 -2.06
N VAL A 256 -7.60 -11.17 -1.60
CA VAL A 256 -7.09 -12.37 -0.91
C VAL A 256 -7.18 -12.09 0.60
N PRO A 257 -8.04 -12.80 1.36
CA PRO A 257 -8.13 -12.61 2.79
C PRO A 257 -7.00 -13.37 3.51
N GLU A 258 -6.54 -12.81 4.63
CA GLU A 258 -5.64 -13.48 5.55
C GLU A 258 -6.24 -13.61 6.95
N ILE A 259 -6.18 -14.82 7.49
CA ILE A 259 -6.39 -15.14 8.91
C ILE A 259 -5.10 -15.74 9.43
N ASP A 260 -4.29 -14.94 10.11
CA ASP A 260 -2.93 -15.32 10.51
C ASP A 260 -2.92 -16.24 11.75
N ILE A 261 -2.40 -17.46 11.58
CA ILE A 261 -2.39 -18.55 12.55
C ILE A 261 -1.14 -19.44 12.37
N PRO A 262 -0.63 -20.09 13.43
CA PRO A 262 -1.12 -20.14 14.82
C PRO A 262 -0.56 -19.03 15.73
N GLY A 263 0.38 -18.24 15.20
CA GLY A 263 0.82 -16.95 15.76
C GLY A 263 -0.28 -15.90 15.68
N HIS A 264 0.02 -14.67 16.12
CA HIS A 264 -0.81 -13.49 15.83
C HIS A 264 -2.31 -13.63 16.17
N SER A 265 -2.62 -14.47 17.16
CA SER A 265 -3.98 -14.95 17.44
C SER A 265 -4.54 -14.44 18.77
N TRP A 266 -3.90 -13.43 19.41
CA TRP A 266 -4.32 -12.95 20.72
C TRP A 266 -5.82 -12.61 20.83
N PRO A 267 -6.46 -11.88 19.90
CA PRO A 267 -7.87 -11.53 20.00
C PRO A 267 -8.79 -12.76 19.99
N ALA A 268 -8.40 -13.81 19.27
CA ALA A 268 -9.15 -15.07 19.23
C ALA A 268 -8.97 -15.86 20.52
N ILE A 269 -7.77 -15.89 21.09
CA ILE A 269 -7.48 -16.58 22.35
C ILE A 269 -8.15 -15.88 23.54
N ILE A 270 -8.15 -14.56 23.64
CA ILE A 270 -8.91 -13.88 24.69
C ILE A 270 -10.43 -14.00 24.48
N ALA A 271 -10.87 -14.16 23.22
CA ALA A 271 -12.26 -14.46 22.90
C ALA A 271 -12.66 -15.86 23.35
N TYR A 272 -11.85 -16.87 23.03
CA TYR A 272 -12.06 -18.29 23.28
C TYR A 272 -10.79 -18.90 23.89
N PRO A 273 -10.58 -18.74 25.21
CA PRO A 273 -9.37 -19.21 25.90
C PRO A 273 -9.03 -20.68 25.72
N GLU A 274 -10.06 -21.51 25.50
CA GLU A 274 -9.94 -22.93 25.24
C GLU A 274 -9.12 -23.26 23.98
N LEU A 275 -8.96 -22.32 23.04
CA LEU A 275 -8.15 -22.49 21.82
C LEU A 275 -6.65 -22.28 22.06
N GLY A 276 -6.28 -21.67 23.19
CA GLY A 276 -4.91 -21.31 23.53
C GLY A 276 -4.07 -22.47 24.06
N SER A 277 -2.77 -22.37 23.88
CA SER A 277 -1.77 -23.34 24.35
C SER A 277 -1.65 -23.38 25.86
N ASN A 278 -1.86 -22.23 26.51
CA ASN A 278 -1.73 -22.05 27.95
C ASN A 278 -2.82 -21.15 28.54
N LYS A 279 -2.80 -20.96 29.87
CA LYS A 279 -3.79 -20.17 30.61
C LYS A 279 -3.46 -18.67 30.71
N LYS A 280 -2.37 -18.20 30.10
CA LYS A 280 -1.97 -16.79 30.18
C LYS A 280 -2.86 -15.96 29.26
N LEU A 281 -3.65 -15.09 29.88
CA LEU A 281 -4.59 -14.17 29.22
C LEU A 281 -4.41 -12.73 29.71
N ASP A 282 -3.25 -12.40 30.29
CA ASP A 282 -2.99 -11.05 30.82
C ASP A 282 -2.14 -10.24 29.81
N PRO A 283 -2.63 -9.09 29.33
CA PRO A 283 -3.93 -8.48 29.62
C PRO A 283 -5.09 -9.03 28.75
N PRO A 284 -6.32 -9.19 29.28
CA PRO A 284 -7.43 -9.83 28.57
C PRO A 284 -8.14 -8.92 27.54
N TYR A 285 -7.37 -8.10 26.82
CA TYR A 285 -7.81 -7.17 25.79
C TYR A 285 -6.72 -6.95 24.75
N VAL A 286 -7.11 -6.40 23.60
CA VAL A 286 -6.18 -5.90 22.58
C VAL A 286 -5.67 -4.50 22.92
N PHE A 287 -4.48 -4.18 22.43
CA PHE A 287 -3.82 -2.89 22.66
C PHE A 287 -3.02 -2.45 21.43
N PRO A 288 -2.67 -1.17 21.31
CA PRO A 288 -1.93 -0.67 20.14
C PRO A 288 -0.54 -1.31 20.03
N PHE A 289 -0.07 -1.54 18.81
CA PHE A 289 1.22 -2.20 18.57
C PHE A 289 2.39 -1.60 19.38
N LEU A 290 2.50 -0.27 19.43
CA LEU A 290 3.57 0.42 20.18
C LEU A 290 3.50 0.22 21.70
N ALA A 291 2.35 -0.19 22.25
CA ALA A 291 2.22 -0.52 23.66
C ALA A 291 2.68 -1.96 23.97
N SER A 292 2.82 -2.83 22.97
CA SER A 292 3.19 -4.24 23.16
C SER A 292 4.45 -4.44 24.00
N TRP A 293 5.47 -3.60 23.77
CA TRP A 293 6.73 -3.70 24.49
C TRP A 293 6.57 -3.45 26.00
N GLY A 294 5.76 -2.47 26.39
CA GLY A 294 5.46 -2.20 27.79
C GLY A 294 4.59 -3.26 28.47
N VAL A 295 3.92 -4.10 27.68
CA VAL A 295 2.99 -5.12 28.16
C VAL A 295 3.65 -6.51 28.21
N TRP A 296 4.35 -6.90 27.16
CA TRP A 296 4.95 -8.24 27.00
C TRP A 296 6.48 -8.24 26.81
N GLY A 297 7.15 -7.08 26.78
CA GLY A 297 8.58 -6.98 26.48
C GLY A 297 8.89 -7.13 24.98
N ASN A 298 10.09 -7.61 24.64
CA ASN A 298 10.42 -7.94 23.25
C ASN A 298 9.53 -9.12 22.76
N GLN A 299 8.56 -8.83 21.87
CA GLN A 299 7.72 -9.67 20.97
C GLN A 299 7.67 -11.20 21.23
N PHE A 300 6.57 -11.95 21.24
CA PHE A 300 5.17 -11.84 20.78
C PHE A 300 4.24 -12.35 21.90
N THR A 301 2.91 -12.27 21.69
CA THR A 301 1.84 -12.79 22.56
C THR A 301 2.27 -13.91 23.53
N PRO A 302 1.87 -13.88 24.82
CA PRO A 302 2.23 -14.91 25.79
C PRO A 302 1.55 -16.27 25.52
N ASN A 303 0.74 -16.35 24.47
CA ASN A 303 -0.07 -17.51 24.13
C ASN A 303 -0.21 -17.66 22.60
N LEU A 304 -0.34 -18.90 22.15
CA LEU A 304 -0.53 -19.27 20.73
C LEU A 304 -1.70 -20.22 20.64
N PHE A 305 -2.26 -20.39 19.44
CA PHE A 305 -3.18 -21.51 19.23
C PHE A 305 -2.52 -22.84 19.55
N ASP A 306 -3.30 -23.77 20.09
CA ASP A 306 -2.84 -25.08 20.54
C ASP A 306 -3.01 -26.17 19.48
N PRO A 307 -1.93 -26.65 18.84
CA PRO A 307 -2.01 -27.68 17.82
C PRO A 307 -2.51 -29.04 18.31
N SER A 308 -2.51 -29.29 19.63
CA SER A 308 -2.97 -30.54 20.23
C SER A 308 -4.47 -30.56 20.53
N ASN A 309 -5.17 -29.43 20.39
CA ASN A 309 -6.60 -29.32 20.66
C ASN A 309 -7.44 -29.56 19.39
N GLU A 310 -8.26 -30.61 19.36
CA GLU A 310 -9.14 -30.88 18.21
C GLU A 310 -10.28 -29.84 18.04
N GLN A 311 -10.68 -29.14 19.10
CA GLN A 311 -11.65 -28.05 19.00
C GLN A 311 -11.11 -26.87 18.17
N LEU A 312 -9.78 -26.66 18.17
CA LEU A 312 -9.15 -25.64 17.33
C LEU A 312 -9.39 -25.92 15.85
N TYR A 313 -9.23 -27.16 15.40
CA TYR A 313 -9.45 -27.49 13.99
C TYR A 313 -10.93 -27.39 13.59
N THR A 314 -11.85 -27.66 14.51
CA THR A 314 -13.29 -27.40 14.28
C THR A 314 -13.55 -25.90 14.14
N PHE A 315 -12.99 -25.08 15.04
CA PHE A 315 -13.05 -23.62 14.97
C PHE A 315 -12.50 -23.08 13.64
N LEU A 316 -11.33 -23.55 13.22
CA LEU A 316 -10.71 -23.14 11.97
C LEU A 316 -11.53 -23.58 10.75
N ASP A 317 -12.09 -24.79 10.77
CA ASP A 317 -12.97 -25.27 9.71
C ASP A 317 -14.20 -24.38 9.54
N ASP A 318 -14.83 -24.00 10.64
CA ASP A 318 -15.96 -23.09 10.67
C ASP A 318 -15.60 -21.67 10.20
N VAL A 319 -14.50 -21.10 10.72
CA VAL A 319 -14.00 -19.78 10.31
C VAL A 319 -13.73 -19.78 8.81
N PHE A 320 -12.94 -20.72 8.30
CA PHE A 320 -12.63 -20.77 6.87
C PHE A 320 -13.87 -21.06 6.00
N SER A 321 -14.90 -21.74 6.52
CA SER A 321 -16.19 -21.89 5.81
C SER A 321 -16.86 -20.53 5.58
N GLU A 322 -16.94 -19.69 6.61
CA GLU A 322 -17.50 -18.34 6.45
C GLU A 322 -16.60 -17.42 5.60
N ILE A 323 -15.27 -17.60 5.64
CA ILE A 323 -14.33 -16.87 4.77
C ILE A 323 -14.58 -17.18 3.30
N VAL A 324 -14.62 -18.46 2.90
CA VAL A 324 -14.77 -18.83 1.48
C VAL A 324 -16.13 -18.45 0.89
N ASP A 325 -17.14 -18.28 1.74
CA ASP A 325 -18.45 -17.76 1.36
C ASP A 325 -18.39 -16.28 1.01
N ILE A 326 -17.52 -15.49 1.66
CA ILE A 326 -17.35 -14.05 1.45
C ILE A 326 -16.41 -13.77 0.28
N PHE A 327 -15.28 -14.47 0.24
CA PHE A 327 -14.17 -14.20 -0.67
C PHE A 327 -14.10 -15.25 -1.79
N PRO A 328 -14.36 -14.88 -3.06
CA PRO A 328 -14.30 -15.81 -4.19
C PRO A 328 -12.87 -16.08 -4.68
N SER A 329 -11.86 -15.51 -4.01
CA SER A 329 -10.45 -15.70 -4.35
C SER A 329 -10.08 -17.19 -4.43
N LYS A 330 -9.23 -17.52 -5.40
CA LYS A 330 -8.60 -18.84 -5.49
C LYS A 330 -7.76 -19.14 -4.24
N TYR A 331 -7.08 -18.12 -3.72
CA TYR A 331 -6.16 -18.22 -2.60
C TYR A 331 -6.80 -17.74 -1.30
N ILE A 332 -6.49 -18.44 -0.21
CA ILE A 332 -6.73 -18.02 1.18
C ILE A 332 -5.38 -18.01 1.88
N HIS A 333 -4.99 -16.86 2.43
CA HIS A 333 -3.76 -16.74 3.22
C HIS A 333 -4.06 -17.15 4.67
N PHE A 334 -3.24 -17.99 5.26
CA PHE A 334 -3.38 -18.39 6.67
C PHE A 334 -2.23 -17.90 7.56
N GLY A 335 -1.34 -17.07 7.01
CA GLY A 335 -0.19 -16.52 7.72
C GLY A 335 0.87 -17.59 7.96
N GLY A 336 1.17 -17.84 9.23
CA GLY A 336 2.08 -18.90 9.68
C GLY A 336 3.49 -18.44 10.02
N ASP A 337 3.68 -17.13 10.15
CA ASP A 337 4.93 -16.45 10.48
C ASP A 337 5.16 -16.32 12.00
N GLU A 338 6.43 -16.06 12.36
CA GLU A 338 6.91 -15.62 13.68
C GLU A 338 6.46 -16.50 14.88
N VAL A 339 6.20 -17.79 14.64
CA VAL A 339 5.69 -18.71 15.67
C VAL A 339 6.73 -18.99 16.76
N ARG A 340 6.40 -18.62 18.00
CA ARG A 340 7.25 -18.86 19.18
C ARG A 340 7.10 -20.27 19.74
N HIS A 341 7.79 -21.24 19.13
CA HIS A 341 7.77 -22.66 19.53
C HIS A 341 8.00 -22.91 21.02
N VAL A 342 8.82 -22.09 21.68
CA VAL A 342 9.10 -22.19 23.12
C VAL A 342 7.84 -22.13 24.00
N ILE A 343 6.76 -21.52 23.52
CA ILE A 343 5.47 -21.50 24.23
C ILE A 343 4.91 -22.92 24.30
N TRP A 344 4.86 -23.64 23.18
CA TRP A 344 4.41 -25.03 23.13
C TRP A 344 5.33 -25.98 23.87
N GLU A 345 6.65 -25.80 23.69
CA GLU A 345 7.68 -26.65 24.28
C GLU A 345 7.72 -26.57 25.81
N LYS A 346 7.08 -25.57 26.42
CA LYS A 346 6.95 -25.44 27.89
C LYS A 346 5.66 -26.01 28.46
N GLU A 347 4.68 -26.35 27.62
CA GLU A 347 3.37 -26.82 28.09
C GLU A 347 3.34 -28.36 28.20
N PRO A 348 3.17 -28.93 29.42
CA PRO A 348 3.29 -30.38 29.62
C PRO A 348 2.33 -31.21 28.76
N ARG A 349 1.11 -30.72 28.55
CA ARG A 349 0.10 -31.40 27.71
C ARG A 349 0.54 -31.46 26.24
N ILE A 350 1.15 -30.39 25.73
CA ILE A 350 1.63 -30.33 24.35
C ILE A 350 2.88 -31.20 24.18
N GLN A 351 3.77 -31.21 25.16
CA GLN A 351 4.91 -32.14 25.17
C GLN A 351 4.46 -33.60 25.10
N GLU A 352 3.41 -33.98 25.85
CA GLU A 352 2.88 -35.35 25.81
C GLU A 352 2.23 -35.69 24.47
N PHE A 353 1.50 -34.74 23.87
CA PHE A 353 0.97 -34.88 22.52
C PHE A 353 2.09 -35.08 21.49
N MET A 354 3.15 -34.28 21.55
CA MET A 354 4.31 -34.41 20.67
C MET A 354 4.95 -35.80 20.80
N LYS A 355 5.14 -36.32 22.02
CA LYS A 355 5.65 -37.69 22.23
C LYS A 355 4.74 -38.74 21.61
N THR A 356 3.43 -38.63 21.82
CA THR A 356 2.43 -39.56 21.28
C THR A 356 2.42 -39.55 19.74
N LYS A 357 2.66 -38.39 19.12
CA LYS A 357 2.73 -38.22 17.66
C LYS A 357 4.13 -38.43 17.07
N GLY A 358 5.15 -38.68 17.90
CA GLY A 358 6.53 -38.84 17.47
C GLY A 358 7.19 -37.57 16.94
N LEU A 359 6.73 -36.38 17.37
CA LEU A 359 7.23 -35.08 16.95
C LEU A 359 8.38 -34.64 17.86
N LYS A 360 9.51 -34.21 17.28
CA LYS A 360 10.76 -33.96 18.02
C LYS A 360 10.86 -32.58 18.67
N ASN A 361 10.23 -31.56 18.08
CA ASN A 361 10.36 -30.17 18.49
C ASN A 361 9.16 -29.33 18.01
N GLY A 362 9.10 -28.05 18.40
CA GLY A 362 8.01 -27.18 18.00
C GLY A 362 7.91 -26.90 16.48
N LYS A 363 8.99 -27.02 15.71
CA LYS A 363 8.95 -26.88 14.24
C LYS A 363 8.17 -28.03 13.59
N GLU A 364 8.41 -29.26 14.04
CA GLU A 364 7.64 -30.42 13.59
C GLU A 364 6.17 -30.32 14.04
N LEU A 365 5.90 -29.74 15.22
CA LEU A 365 4.54 -29.45 15.67
C LEU A 365 3.85 -28.37 14.81
N GLN A 366 4.55 -27.31 14.41
CA GLN A 366 4.03 -26.32 13.46
C GLN A 366 3.73 -26.97 12.11
N SER A 367 4.62 -27.85 11.62
CA SER A 367 4.39 -28.59 10.37
C SER A 367 3.10 -29.42 10.45
N TYR A 368 2.90 -30.14 11.55
CA TYR A 368 1.66 -30.87 11.83
C TYR A 368 0.43 -29.95 11.80
N PHE A 369 0.49 -28.80 12.47
CA PHE A 369 -0.60 -27.81 12.48
C PHE A 369 -0.91 -27.28 11.07
N VAL A 370 0.13 -26.83 10.36
CA VAL A 370 0.02 -26.27 9.00
C VAL A 370 -0.58 -27.28 8.03
N ALA A 371 -0.16 -28.55 8.10
CA ALA A 371 -0.73 -29.61 7.27
C ALA A 371 -2.25 -29.78 7.49
N ARG A 372 -2.72 -29.69 8.74
CA ARG A 372 -4.15 -29.75 9.08
C ARG A 372 -4.90 -28.54 8.50
N VAL A 373 -4.34 -27.32 8.62
CA VAL A 373 -4.93 -26.08 8.07
C VAL A 373 -5.02 -26.12 6.55
N ILE A 374 -3.96 -26.55 5.88
CA ILE A 374 -3.91 -26.76 4.43
C ILE A 374 -5.05 -27.67 3.97
N ASN A 375 -5.26 -28.79 4.68
CA ASN A 375 -6.34 -29.73 4.35
C ASN A 375 -7.73 -29.13 4.56
N ILE A 376 -7.92 -28.33 5.63
CA ILE A 376 -9.16 -27.58 5.86
C ILE A 376 -9.45 -26.64 4.69
N ILE A 377 -8.48 -25.81 4.28
CA ILE A 377 -8.66 -24.85 3.18
C ILE A 377 -8.93 -25.57 1.85
N LYS A 378 -8.19 -26.64 1.56
CA LYS A 378 -8.40 -27.47 0.35
C LYS A 378 -9.76 -28.13 0.31
N SER A 379 -10.27 -28.61 1.45
CA SER A 379 -11.62 -29.21 1.53
C SER A 379 -12.73 -28.25 1.11
N LYS A 380 -12.45 -26.94 1.17
CA LYS A 380 -13.34 -25.84 0.75
C LYS A 380 -13.12 -25.40 -0.69
N GLY A 381 -12.33 -26.15 -1.47
CA GLY A 381 -12.06 -25.88 -2.88
C GLY A 381 -11.15 -24.69 -3.13
N ARG A 382 -10.34 -24.26 -2.13
CA ARG A 382 -9.40 -23.15 -2.25
C ARG A 382 -7.96 -23.62 -2.18
N GLN A 383 -7.06 -22.81 -2.73
CA GLN A 383 -5.62 -23.03 -2.63
C GLN A 383 -5.07 -22.30 -1.39
N PRO A 384 -4.41 -23.00 -0.46
CA PRO A 384 -3.80 -22.36 0.69
C PRO A 384 -2.58 -21.54 0.27
N MET A 385 -2.34 -20.45 0.99
CA MET A 385 -1.14 -19.61 0.88
C MET A 385 -0.65 -19.25 2.29
N GLY A 386 0.66 -19.18 2.50
CA GLY A 386 1.24 -18.75 3.77
C GLY A 386 2.59 -18.06 3.59
N TRP A 387 3.06 -17.42 4.66
CA TRP A 387 4.40 -16.84 4.70
C TRP A 387 5.45 -17.94 4.64
N ASN A 388 6.62 -17.64 4.07
CA ASN A 388 7.64 -18.65 3.78
C ASN A 388 8.26 -19.31 5.02
N ASP A 389 8.00 -18.85 6.24
CA ASP A 389 8.34 -19.51 7.51
C ASP A 389 7.85 -20.96 7.55
N ILE A 390 6.71 -21.25 6.91
CA ILE A 390 6.16 -22.61 6.86
C ILE A 390 7.07 -23.59 6.12
N LEU A 391 8.04 -23.12 5.31
CA LEU A 391 9.02 -23.94 4.61
C LEU A 391 10.07 -24.56 5.53
N GLU A 392 10.23 -24.07 6.77
CA GLU A 392 11.16 -24.67 7.74
C GLU A 392 10.74 -26.08 8.19
N GLY A 393 9.49 -26.47 7.89
CA GLY A 393 8.92 -27.79 8.15
C GLY A 393 9.21 -28.85 7.08
N ASP A 394 8.40 -29.92 7.05
CA ASP A 394 8.44 -30.93 5.98
C ASP A 394 7.78 -30.42 4.69
N PRO A 395 8.54 -30.16 3.60
CA PRO A 395 7.99 -29.59 2.38
C PRO A 395 6.95 -30.49 1.69
N ASN A 396 6.97 -31.80 1.94
CA ASN A 396 5.99 -32.72 1.36
C ASN A 396 4.56 -32.42 1.85
N GLN A 397 4.43 -31.86 3.05
CA GLN A 397 3.15 -31.51 3.66
C GLN A 397 2.56 -30.21 3.08
N LEU A 398 3.36 -29.45 2.34
CA LEU A 398 3.01 -28.17 1.73
C LEU A 398 2.56 -28.30 0.27
N ALA A 399 2.43 -29.53 -0.25
CA ALA A 399 2.07 -29.76 -1.65
C ALA A 399 0.80 -28.99 -2.05
N GLY A 400 0.87 -28.17 -3.10
CA GLY A 400 -0.26 -27.35 -3.55
C GLY A 400 -0.54 -26.09 -2.72
N THR A 401 0.36 -25.73 -1.80
CA THR A 401 0.36 -24.43 -1.10
C THR A 401 1.19 -23.41 -1.89
N ALA A 402 0.70 -22.19 -1.99
CA ALA A 402 1.47 -21.07 -2.54
C ALA A 402 2.25 -20.35 -1.42
N MET A 403 3.39 -19.75 -1.75
CA MET A 403 4.29 -19.12 -0.80
C MET A 403 4.29 -17.60 -0.97
N MET A 404 4.21 -16.87 0.14
CA MET A 404 4.50 -15.44 0.18
C MET A 404 5.86 -15.25 0.84
N SER A 405 6.85 -14.84 0.05
CA SER A 405 8.27 -14.89 0.45
C SER A 405 8.79 -13.54 0.88
N TRP A 406 8.94 -13.34 2.19
CA TRP A 406 9.37 -12.08 2.80
C TRP A 406 10.81 -12.06 3.31
N LEU A 407 11.45 -13.24 3.49
CA LEU A 407 12.82 -13.34 4.03
C LEU A 407 13.95 -13.02 3.04
N GLY A 408 13.65 -12.84 1.74
CA GLY A 408 14.68 -12.50 0.74
C GLY A 408 14.53 -13.25 -0.58
N GLN A 409 15.51 -13.07 -1.46
CA GLN A 409 15.52 -13.65 -2.82
C GLN A 409 15.81 -15.15 -2.79
N GLU A 410 16.65 -15.62 -1.87
CA GLU A 410 16.99 -17.04 -1.71
C GLU A 410 15.75 -17.89 -1.42
N ALA A 411 14.87 -17.41 -0.54
CA ALA A 411 13.61 -18.09 -0.22
C ALA A 411 12.67 -18.20 -1.43
N ILE A 412 12.66 -17.20 -2.32
CA ILE A 412 11.93 -17.26 -3.60
C ILE A 412 12.52 -18.34 -4.51
N ILE A 413 13.85 -18.41 -4.59
CA ILE A 413 14.56 -19.42 -5.38
C ILE A 413 14.28 -20.83 -4.88
N GLU A 414 14.30 -21.04 -3.57
CA GLU A 414 14.00 -22.32 -2.92
C GLU A 414 12.55 -22.75 -3.15
N ALA A 415 11.58 -21.85 -2.97
CA ALA A 415 10.18 -22.13 -3.26
C ALA A 415 9.96 -22.52 -4.73
N ALA A 416 10.55 -21.77 -5.67
CA ALA A 416 10.44 -22.07 -7.09
C ALA A 416 11.14 -23.39 -7.49
N LYS A 417 12.27 -23.73 -6.87
CA LYS A 417 12.93 -25.06 -7.03
C LYS A 417 12.04 -26.19 -6.52
N GLY A 418 11.35 -25.96 -5.40
CA GLY A 418 10.33 -26.84 -4.84
C GLY A 418 9.03 -26.91 -5.64
N LYS A 419 8.91 -26.15 -6.74
CA LYS A 419 7.72 -26.04 -7.60
C LYS A 419 6.49 -25.48 -6.89
N PHE A 420 6.70 -24.68 -5.85
CA PHE A 420 5.63 -23.92 -5.22
C PHE A 420 5.39 -22.63 -6.01
N GLU A 421 4.12 -22.31 -6.27
CA GLU A 421 3.78 -20.95 -6.71
C GLU A 421 4.24 -19.95 -5.64
N VAL A 422 4.96 -18.90 -6.03
CA VAL A 422 5.56 -17.94 -5.09
C VAL A 422 5.28 -16.50 -5.50
N VAL A 423 4.95 -15.66 -4.52
CA VAL A 423 4.88 -14.20 -4.64
C VAL A 423 6.07 -13.61 -3.89
N GLY A 424 6.86 -12.77 -4.56
CA GLY A 424 7.98 -12.07 -3.93
C GLY A 424 7.50 -10.88 -3.11
N THR A 425 7.77 -10.91 -1.80
CA THR A 425 7.48 -9.82 -0.86
C THR A 425 8.66 -9.50 0.07
N PRO A 426 9.94 -9.54 -0.37
CA PRO A 426 11.06 -9.40 0.55
C PRO A 426 11.06 -8.05 1.27
N SER A 427 11.26 -8.07 2.58
CA SER A 427 11.27 -6.88 3.44
C SER A 427 12.30 -5.84 3.00
N ASP A 428 13.43 -6.29 2.45
CA ASP A 428 14.50 -5.43 1.93
C ASP A 428 14.14 -4.60 0.69
N TYR A 429 12.96 -4.82 0.11
CA TYR A 429 12.53 -4.12 -1.11
C TYR A 429 11.12 -3.56 -0.99
N VAL A 430 10.16 -4.37 -0.56
CA VAL A 430 8.72 -4.10 -0.78
C VAL A 430 7.90 -4.01 0.51
N TYR A 431 8.55 -3.88 1.67
CA TYR A 431 7.89 -3.43 2.90
C TYR A 431 7.87 -1.91 2.92
N PHE A 432 6.69 -1.33 2.84
CA PHE A 432 6.52 0.13 2.70
C PHE A 432 6.35 0.84 4.04
N ASP A 433 6.22 0.12 5.15
CA ASP A 433 6.42 0.67 6.48
C ASP A 433 7.90 1.02 6.76
N ILE A 434 8.87 0.43 6.04
CA ILE A 434 10.29 0.78 6.09
C ILE A 434 10.56 2.11 5.37
N THR A 435 11.49 2.89 5.92
CA THR A 435 11.89 4.20 5.39
C THR A 435 12.25 4.18 3.89
N GLN A 436 11.92 5.25 3.17
CA GLN A 436 12.11 5.36 1.71
C GLN A 436 13.33 6.18 1.29
N ALA A 437 13.93 6.92 2.22
CA ALA A 437 15.03 7.82 1.90
C ALA A 437 15.94 7.98 3.13
N ASP A 438 16.00 9.18 3.70
CA ASP A 438 16.80 9.43 4.90
C ASP A 438 16.00 9.00 6.14
N ARG A 439 16.63 8.21 7.01
CA ARG A 439 16.08 7.81 8.31
C ARG A 439 15.76 9.00 9.22
N ASN A 440 16.36 10.15 8.94
CA ASN A 440 16.17 11.41 9.66
C ASN A 440 15.18 12.35 8.97
N ASP A 441 14.49 11.90 7.91
CA ASP A 441 13.54 12.76 7.21
C ASP A 441 12.25 12.97 8.00
N GLY A 442 11.98 12.21 9.06
CA GLY A 442 10.82 12.40 9.93
C GLY A 442 9.52 11.83 9.39
N THR A 443 9.59 10.96 8.39
CA THR A 443 8.48 10.07 8.04
C THR A 443 8.23 9.06 9.17
N LEU A 444 6.96 8.73 9.44
CA LEU A 444 6.58 7.67 10.38
C LEU A 444 6.87 6.31 9.74
N SER A 445 8.12 5.85 9.84
CA SER A 445 8.62 4.60 9.27
C SER A 445 9.23 3.71 10.34
N ASP A 446 9.21 2.40 10.11
CA ASP A 446 9.90 1.46 10.98
C ASP A 446 11.42 1.57 10.80
N LEU A 447 12.09 1.93 11.90
CA LEU A 447 13.54 2.11 11.98
C LEU A 447 14.25 0.90 12.61
N ALA A 448 13.50 -0.16 12.98
CA ALA A 448 14.05 -1.43 13.43
C ALA A 448 14.89 -2.09 12.33
N TYR A 449 14.37 -2.04 11.10
CA TYR A 449 15.07 -2.41 9.88
C TYR A 449 16.24 -1.47 9.60
N SER A 450 17.32 -1.96 9.00
CA SER A 450 18.55 -1.19 8.68
C SER A 450 18.61 -0.70 7.22
N ASN A 451 17.82 -1.30 6.35
CA ASN A 451 17.67 -0.96 4.94
C ASN A 451 16.84 0.31 4.70
N ILE A 452 16.91 0.81 3.48
CA ILE A 452 16.10 1.92 2.95
C ILE A 452 15.42 1.39 1.68
N ASN A 453 14.10 1.28 1.72
CA ASN A 453 13.31 0.81 0.58
C ASN A 453 12.97 2.01 -0.29
N SER A 454 13.99 2.60 -0.92
CA SER A 454 13.81 3.78 -1.76
C SER A 454 13.03 3.51 -3.03
N LEU A 455 12.54 4.57 -3.69
CA LEU A 455 11.92 4.46 -5.00
C LEU A 455 12.79 3.68 -6.00
N ASP A 456 14.11 3.85 -5.92
CA ASP A 456 15.07 3.21 -6.81
C ASP A 456 15.27 1.73 -6.48
N VAL A 457 15.26 1.38 -5.18
CA VAL A 457 15.32 -0.01 -4.71
C VAL A 457 14.06 -0.76 -5.17
N VAL A 458 12.88 -0.20 -4.91
CA VAL A 458 11.60 -0.77 -5.33
C VAL A 458 11.53 -0.90 -6.85
N TYR A 459 11.89 0.16 -7.58
CA TYR A 459 11.83 0.13 -9.05
C TYR A 459 12.74 -0.96 -9.62
N ASN A 460 13.93 -1.16 -9.07
CA ASN A 460 14.91 -2.10 -9.62
C ASN A 460 14.69 -3.55 -9.18
N TYR A 461 13.91 -3.79 -8.13
CA TYR A 461 13.61 -5.15 -7.66
C TYR A 461 13.06 -6.05 -8.78
N ASN A 462 13.46 -7.32 -8.73
CA ASN A 462 13.07 -8.34 -9.69
C ASN A 462 12.92 -9.69 -8.96
N PRO A 463 11.70 -10.18 -8.71
CA PRO A 463 11.50 -11.45 -8.01
C PRO A 463 12.01 -12.66 -8.79
N SER A 464 12.26 -12.53 -10.10
CA SER A 464 12.83 -13.61 -10.94
C SER A 464 14.36 -13.68 -10.94
N GLU A 465 15.06 -12.83 -10.17
CA GLU A 465 16.52 -12.82 -10.17
C GLU A 465 17.10 -14.16 -9.70
N GLY A 466 18.11 -14.66 -10.40
CA GLY A 466 18.75 -15.95 -10.09
C GLY A 466 17.94 -17.20 -10.51
N LEU A 467 16.78 -17.05 -11.14
CA LEU A 467 15.97 -18.17 -11.63
C LEU A 467 16.23 -18.50 -13.10
N THR A 468 16.11 -19.79 -13.43
CA THR A 468 15.99 -20.24 -14.82
C THR A 468 14.58 -19.95 -15.37
N ALA A 469 14.44 -19.90 -16.70
CA ALA A 469 13.13 -19.72 -17.35
C ALA A 469 12.09 -20.82 -17.00
N ALA A 470 12.55 -22.02 -16.60
CA ALA A 470 11.67 -23.08 -16.14
C ALA A 470 11.16 -22.83 -14.72
N GLN A 471 12.00 -22.28 -13.84
CA GLN A 471 11.64 -21.95 -12.45
C GLN A 471 10.83 -20.66 -12.36
N GLU A 472 11.09 -19.66 -13.23
CA GLU A 472 10.35 -18.40 -13.27
C GLU A 472 8.84 -18.61 -13.46
N LYS A 473 8.42 -19.72 -14.08
CA LYS A 473 6.99 -20.08 -14.24
C LYS A 473 6.24 -20.22 -12.91
N TYR A 474 6.95 -20.48 -11.82
CA TYR A 474 6.37 -20.58 -10.47
C TYR A 474 6.30 -19.22 -9.76
N VAL A 475 6.98 -18.18 -10.26
CA VAL A 475 6.88 -16.83 -9.71
C VAL A 475 5.61 -16.17 -10.25
N LEU A 476 4.61 -16.01 -9.38
CA LEU A 476 3.35 -15.36 -9.73
C LEU A 476 3.54 -13.86 -9.95
N GLY A 477 4.44 -13.24 -9.19
CA GLY A 477 4.78 -11.82 -9.27
C GLY A 477 5.32 -11.25 -7.96
N GLU A 478 5.01 -9.98 -7.70
CA GLU A 478 5.47 -9.24 -6.51
C GLU A 478 4.33 -8.49 -5.83
N GLN A 479 4.54 -8.15 -4.56
CA GLN A 479 3.56 -7.41 -3.75
C GLN A 479 4.24 -6.48 -2.74
N ALA A 480 3.68 -5.27 -2.59
CA ALA A 480 4.02 -4.38 -1.49
C ALA A 480 3.24 -4.75 -0.23
N ASN A 481 3.92 -4.75 0.92
CA ASN A 481 3.28 -4.93 2.23
C ASN A 481 3.34 -3.63 3.01
N MET A 482 2.20 -3.26 3.62
CA MET A 482 2.10 -2.10 4.50
C MET A 482 1.62 -2.53 5.88
N TRP A 483 2.54 -2.47 6.84
CA TRP A 483 2.30 -2.71 8.26
C TRP A 483 2.20 -1.37 9.01
N PRO A 484 0.99 -0.84 9.31
CA PRO A 484 0.82 0.49 9.89
C PRO A 484 1.01 0.50 11.41
N ALA A 485 2.13 -0.06 11.87
CA ALA A 485 2.55 -0.03 13.27
C ALA A 485 2.80 1.42 13.75
N LEU A 486 3.46 2.22 12.91
CA LEU A 486 3.81 3.62 13.18
C LEU A 486 2.95 4.61 12.37
N ALA A 487 2.85 4.42 11.06
CA ALA A 487 2.01 5.23 10.18
C ALA A 487 0.54 4.82 10.31
N GLN A 488 -0.15 5.31 11.33
CA GLN A 488 -1.51 4.87 11.66
C GLN A 488 -2.61 5.71 10.97
N ASP A 489 -2.37 7.00 10.71
CA ASP A 489 -3.32 7.82 9.96
C ASP A 489 -3.16 7.59 8.46
N VAL A 490 -4.25 7.62 7.69
CA VAL A 490 -4.24 7.30 6.25
C VAL A 490 -3.28 8.17 5.44
N LYS A 491 -3.12 9.45 5.79
CA LYS A 491 -2.15 10.35 5.16
C LYS A 491 -0.70 9.85 5.34
N ASP A 492 -0.36 9.29 6.50
CA ASP A 492 0.99 8.83 6.82
C ASP A 492 1.24 7.50 6.13
N VAL A 493 0.22 6.62 6.09
CA VAL A 493 0.22 5.42 5.24
C VAL A 493 0.45 5.82 3.79
N ASN A 494 -0.28 6.81 3.28
CA ASN A 494 -0.13 7.28 1.90
C ASN A 494 1.27 7.83 1.62
N VAL A 495 1.83 8.63 2.54
CA VAL A 495 3.22 9.07 2.45
C VAL A 495 4.15 7.87 2.35
N GLN A 496 3.93 6.82 3.14
CA GLN A 496 4.70 5.58 3.06
C GLN A 496 4.53 4.82 1.73
N LEU A 497 3.31 4.71 1.22
CA LEU A 497 3.01 3.96 0.01
C LEU A 497 3.51 4.67 -1.26
N PHE A 498 3.31 5.98 -1.36
CA PHE A 498 3.50 6.72 -2.61
C PHE A 498 4.77 7.57 -2.58
N PRO A 499 5.58 7.57 -3.65
CA PRO A 499 5.30 6.99 -4.96
C PRO A 499 5.76 5.53 -5.17
N ARG A 500 6.24 4.82 -4.14
CA ARG A 500 6.79 3.45 -4.28
C ARG A 500 5.80 2.43 -4.83
N LEU A 501 4.53 2.52 -4.48
CA LEU A 501 3.49 1.63 -5.01
C LEU A 501 3.30 1.78 -6.53
N ILE A 502 3.56 2.98 -7.06
CA ILE A 502 3.56 3.25 -8.50
C ILE A 502 4.81 2.63 -9.18
N ALA A 503 5.94 2.60 -8.48
CA ALA A 503 7.14 1.90 -8.95
C ALA A 503 6.96 0.38 -8.96
N LEU A 504 6.33 -0.20 -7.93
CA LEU A 504 5.98 -1.62 -7.90
C LEU A 504 4.98 -2.00 -9.01
N ALA A 505 3.98 -1.14 -9.25
CA ALA A 505 3.08 -1.33 -10.39
C ALA A 505 3.85 -1.38 -11.72
N GLU A 506 4.86 -0.53 -11.90
CA GLU A 506 5.70 -0.58 -13.10
C GLU A 506 6.60 -1.81 -13.16
N GLY A 507 7.30 -2.14 -12.06
CA GLY A 507 8.19 -3.30 -11.97
C GLY A 507 7.48 -4.63 -12.26
N SER A 508 6.21 -4.72 -11.85
CA SER A 508 5.40 -5.92 -11.98
C SER A 508 4.69 -6.06 -13.34
N TRP A 509 4.63 -4.97 -14.11
CA TRP A 509 3.99 -4.92 -15.43
C TRP A 509 5.00 -4.91 -16.58
N VAL A 510 6.07 -4.11 -16.48
CA VAL A 510 7.02 -3.89 -17.58
C VAL A 510 7.96 -5.09 -17.73
N ALA A 511 8.22 -5.49 -18.97
CA ALA A 511 9.21 -6.52 -19.24
C ALA A 511 10.61 -6.09 -18.75
N LEU A 512 11.36 -7.02 -18.16
CA LEU A 512 12.64 -6.72 -17.49
C LEU A 512 13.61 -5.92 -18.38
N LYS A 513 13.71 -6.28 -19.67
CA LYS A 513 14.58 -5.60 -20.66
C LYS A 513 14.18 -4.14 -20.95
N ASP A 514 12.95 -3.76 -20.66
CA ASP A 514 12.38 -2.45 -21.00
C ASP A 514 12.31 -1.51 -19.78
N LYS A 515 12.73 -1.98 -18.59
CA LYS A 515 12.84 -1.16 -17.37
C LYS A 515 13.88 -0.05 -17.57
N ASN A 516 13.50 1.17 -17.25
CA ASN A 516 14.37 2.34 -17.30
C ASN A 516 13.92 3.35 -16.24
N ILE A 517 14.69 3.45 -15.16
CA ILE A 517 14.33 4.28 -14.00
C ILE A 517 14.30 5.78 -14.32
N VAL A 518 15.14 6.24 -15.25
CA VAL A 518 15.20 7.66 -15.64
C VAL A 518 13.93 8.05 -16.41
N ASP A 519 13.51 7.18 -17.34
CA ASP A 519 12.24 7.33 -18.05
C ASP A 519 11.05 7.25 -17.07
N PHE A 520 11.05 6.26 -16.17
CA PHE A 520 10.03 6.12 -15.12
C PHE A 520 9.89 7.38 -14.28
N LYS A 521 10.98 7.91 -13.73
CA LYS A 521 10.97 9.14 -12.91
C LYS A 521 10.46 10.35 -13.71
N THR A 522 10.71 10.38 -15.02
CA THR A 522 10.18 11.43 -15.90
C THR A 522 8.66 11.33 -16.04
N ARG A 523 8.14 10.13 -16.31
CA ARG A 523 6.69 9.88 -16.37
C ARG A 523 6.04 10.12 -15.01
N LEU A 524 6.65 9.68 -13.92
CA LEU A 524 6.14 9.82 -12.55
C LEU A 524 5.94 11.29 -12.17
N LYS A 525 6.84 12.20 -12.59
CA LYS A 525 6.67 13.65 -12.38
C LYS A 525 5.34 14.17 -12.95
N ALA A 526 4.89 13.62 -14.09
CA ALA A 526 3.62 13.99 -14.70
C ALA A 526 2.39 13.39 -13.99
N HIS A 527 2.59 12.38 -13.13
CA HIS A 527 1.52 11.77 -12.33
C HIS A 527 1.27 12.45 -10.98
N TYR A 528 2.22 13.23 -10.44
CA TYR A 528 1.99 13.97 -9.18
C TYR A 528 0.76 14.89 -9.20
N PRO A 529 0.48 15.68 -10.26
CA PRO A 529 -0.77 16.44 -10.34
C PRO A 529 -2.03 15.57 -10.29
N ARG A 530 -1.95 14.32 -10.78
CA ARG A 530 -3.05 13.35 -10.72
C ARG A 530 -3.27 12.89 -9.28
N LEU A 531 -2.20 12.53 -8.57
CA LEU A 531 -2.27 12.20 -7.15
C LEU A 531 -2.85 13.34 -6.30
N ASN A 532 -2.47 14.59 -6.60
CA ASN A 532 -3.06 15.77 -5.94
C ASN A 532 -4.58 15.86 -6.15
N ASN A 533 -5.06 15.66 -7.38
CA ASN A 533 -6.50 15.69 -7.67
C ASN A 533 -7.25 14.51 -7.05
N LEU A 534 -6.59 13.36 -6.92
CA LEU A 534 -7.09 12.18 -6.22
C LEU A 534 -6.98 12.30 -4.69
N LYS A 535 -6.42 13.40 -4.17
CA LYS A 535 -6.19 13.66 -2.74
C LYS A 535 -5.37 12.55 -2.07
N VAL A 536 -4.35 12.06 -2.78
CA VAL A 536 -3.38 11.08 -2.27
C VAL A 536 -2.15 11.82 -1.78
N ASP A 537 -1.87 11.77 -0.48
CA ASP A 537 -0.60 12.23 0.08
C ASP A 537 0.54 11.33 -0.42
N TYR A 538 1.73 11.90 -0.63
CA TYR A 538 2.87 11.12 -1.13
C TYR A 538 4.18 11.72 -0.62
N TYR A 539 5.19 10.86 -0.57
CA TYR A 539 6.55 11.22 -0.19
C TYR A 539 7.16 12.26 -1.14
N LYS A 540 7.76 13.30 -0.56
CA LYS A 540 8.49 14.35 -1.28
C LYS A 540 9.95 14.33 -0.78
N PRO A 541 10.94 13.97 -1.62
CA PRO A 541 12.35 13.96 -1.25
C PRO A 541 12.80 15.29 -0.61
N GLY A 542 13.63 15.20 0.45
CA GLY A 542 13.90 16.33 1.34
C GLY A 542 12.84 16.47 2.46
N GLY A 543 12.24 15.34 2.85
CA GLY A 543 11.24 15.25 3.89
C GLY A 543 11.61 16.05 5.14
N TYR A 544 10.66 16.89 5.52
CA TYR A 544 10.45 17.54 6.82
C TYR A 544 11.55 18.36 7.50
N ILE A 545 12.85 18.29 7.16
CA ILE A 545 13.87 19.16 7.79
C ILE A 545 13.51 20.62 7.51
N THR A 546 13.02 21.28 8.53
CA THR A 546 12.56 22.68 8.49
C THR A 546 13.60 23.60 9.11
N GLY A 547 14.52 23.04 9.90
CA GLY A 547 15.66 23.75 10.43
C GLY A 547 16.74 22.81 10.93
N LYS A 548 17.83 23.40 11.40
CA LYS A 548 18.91 22.70 12.08
C LYS A 548 19.24 23.45 13.36
N TRP A 549 19.83 22.77 14.33
CA TRP A 549 20.52 23.41 15.43
C TRP A 549 22.01 23.05 15.40
N SER A 550 22.78 23.91 16.03
CA SER A 550 24.21 23.87 16.18
C SER A 550 24.59 24.33 17.60
N PRO A 551 25.86 24.21 18.02
CA PRO A 551 26.27 24.65 19.34
C PRO A 551 26.00 26.12 19.65
N GLN A 552 25.90 26.96 18.62
CA GLN A 552 25.59 28.39 18.75
C GLN A 552 24.13 28.64 19.12
N ASP A 553 23.24 27.67 18.87
CA ASP A 553 21.81 27.78 19.17
C ASP A 553 21.47 27.36 20.61
N LEU A 554 22.45 26.84 21.35
CA LEU A 554 22.27 26.26 22.68
C LEU A 554 23.03 27.04 23.75
N THR A 555 22.46 27.05 24.95
CA THR A 555 23.14 27.43 26.18
C THR A 555 22.97 26.33 27.23
N THR A 556 23.66 26.41 28.37
CA THR A 556 23.44 25.50 29.50
C THR A 556 22.17 25.83 30.29
N ALA A 557 21.53 26.97 30.01
CA ALA A 557 20.20 27.34 30.46
C ALA A 557 19.16 27.16 29.33
N TYR A 558 17.89 27.04 29.70
CA TYR A 558 16.81 26.97 28.71
C TYR A 558 16.67 28.30 27.95
N VAL A 559 16.68 28.20 26.62
CA VAL A 559 16.47 29.31 25.69
C VAL A 559 15.40 28.93 24.68
N SER A 560 14.66 29.93 24.18
CA SER A 560 13.71 29.71 23.11
C SER A 560 14.40 29.81 21.75
N HIS A 561 14.16 28.82 20.89
CA HIS A 561 14.60 28.85 19.50
C HIS A 561 13.39 28.69 18.57
N GLU A 562 13.35 29.46 17.48
CA GLU A 562 12.22 29.48 16.55
C GLU A 562 12.61 29.08 15.12
N TRP A 563 11.75 28.29 14.47
CA TRP A 563 11.86 27.94 13.06
C TRP A 563 10.61 28.38 12.28
N ASP A 564 10.80 28.97 11.10
CA ASP A 564 9.71 29.35 10.21
C ASP A 564 9.13 28.11 9.51
N VAL A 565 7.86 27.84 9.78
CA VAL A 565 7.09 26.71 9.22
C VAL A 565 5.95 27.21 8.34
N THR A 566 5.91 28.49 7.98
CA THR A 566 4.78 29.14 7.27
C THR A 566 4.42 28.40 5.99
N ARG A 567 5.41 28.05 5.17
CA ARG A 567 5.19 27.33 3.90
C ARG A 567 4.77 25.87 4.10
N LYS A 568 4.89 25.36 5.32
CA LYS A 568 4.52 23.99 5.71
C LYS A 568 3.16 23.92 6.40
N VAL A 569 2.60 25.07 6.82
CA VAL A 569 1.23 25.17 7.30
C VAL A 569 0.32 25.56 6.14
N TYR A 570 -0.42 24.60 5.62
CA TYR A 570 -1.24 24.77 4.41
C TYR A 570 -2.73 24.42 4.63
N THR A 571 -3.10 23.96 5.82
CA THR A 571 -4.46 23.58 6.17
C THR A 571 -4.61 23.35 7.68
N ASN A 572 -5.84 23.14 8.14
CA ASN A 572 -6.11 22.71 9.52
C ASN A 572 -5.63 21.27 9.69
N GLY A 573 -4.96 20.96 10.79
CA GLY A 573 -4.47 19.61 11.01
C GLY A 573 -3.67 19.42 12.28
N ARG A 574 -3.31 18.16 12.52
CA ARG A 574 -2.29 17.78 13.49
C ARG A 574 -0.91 18.13 12.95
N VAL A 575 0.00 18.47 13.84
CA VAL A 575 1.38 18.79 13.54
C VAL A 575 2.26 17.83 14.33
N TYR A 576 3.23 17.21 13.67
CA TYR A 576 4.32 16.51 14.35
C TYR A 576 5.60 17.34 14.19
N ALA A 577 6.14 17.82 15.31
CA ALA A 577 7.40 18.56 15.38
C ALA A 577 8.48 17.65 15.98
N GLY A 578 9.53 17.34 15.22
CA GLY A 578 10.54 16.36 15.62
C GLY A 578 11.95 16.94 15.76
N PHE A 579 12.74 16.43 16.70
CA PHE A 579 14.13 16.83 16.93
C PHE A 579 15.06 15.61 16.82
N TYR A 580 16.10 15.73 15.98
CA TYR A 580 16.98 14.62 15.59
C TYR A 580 18.43 15.01 15.82
N TYR A 581 19.04 14.42 16.84
CA TYR A 581 20.46 14.62 17.09
C TYR A 581 21.30 13.95 16.00
N THR A 582 22.29 14.67 15.50
CA THR A 582 23.16 14.21 14.39
C THR A 582 24.60 13.98 14.80
N LYS A 583 25.18 14.85 15.64
CA LYS A 583 26.57 14.75 16.12
C LYS A 583 26.86 15.73 17.26
N GLY A 584 28.02 15.59 17.91
CA GLY A 584 28.50 16.46 18.99
C GLY A 584 28.87 15.67 20.26
N LYS A 585 29.55 16.28 21.23
CA LYS A 585 29.85 15.63 22.53
C LYS A 585 28.68 15.66 23.53
N ASN A 586 27.70 16.53 23.30
CA ASN A 586 26.57 16.79 24.18
C ASN A 586 25.24 16.56 23.46
N TYR A 587 24.16 16.44 24.24
CA TYR A 587 22.79 16.31 23.73
C TYR A 587 21.99 17.59 23.97
N MET A 588 20.73 17.60 23.53
CA MET A 588 19.85 18.75 23.71
C MET A 588 18.61 18.35 24.51
N ASP A 589 18.39 18.96 25.67
CA ASP A 589 17.14 18.88 26.41
C ASP A 589 16.10 19.80 25.76
N ILE A 590 14.85 19.33 25.69
CA ILE A 590 13.71 20.06 25.15
C ILE A 590 12.61 20.00 26.22
N ALA A 591 12.16 21.16 26.70
CA ALA A 591 11.14 21.21 27.75
C ALA A 591 9.72 21.36 27.18
N GLN A 592 9.59 22.03 26.04
CA GLN A 592 8.30 22.43 25.46
C GLN A 592 8.47 22.80 24.00
N VAL A 593 7.43 22.56 23.21
CA VAL A 593 7.32 23.05 21.83
C VAL A 593 5.95 23.72 21.64
N ASP A 594 5.98 24.92 21.07
CA ASP A 594 4.80 25.71 20.72
C ASP A 594 4.70 25.86 19.20
N LEU A 595 3.49 25.84 18.68
CA LEU A 595 3.16 26.37 17.37
C LEU A 595 2.54 27.76 17.52
N LEU A 596 3.09 28.72 16.77
CA LEU A 596 2.68 30.11 16.80
C LEU A 596 2.09 30.53 15.46
N GLU A 597 1.11 31.41 15.54
CA GLU A 597 0.50 32.13 14.43
C GLU A 597 0.69 33.63 14.67
N ASN A 598 1.42 34.31 13.76
CA ASN A 598 1.81 35.72 13.91
C ASN A 598 2.38 36.06 15.32
N GLY A 599 3.17 35.14 15.89
CA GLY A 599 3.77 35.31 17.22
C GLY A 599 2.85 34.97 18.40
N LYS A 600 1.59 34.57 18.18
CA LYS A 600 0.69 34.07 19.21
C LYS A 600 0.69 32.54 19.24
N VAL A 601 0.89 31.95 20.42
CA VAL A 601 0.80 30.49 20.59
C VAL A 601 -0.63 30.02 20.29
N ILE A 602 -0.76 29.05 19.39
CA ILE A 602 -2.04 28.41 19.01
C ILE A 602 -2.11 26.94 19.43
N SER A 603 -0.97 26.31 19.72
CA SER A 603 -0.89 24.94 20.24
C SER A 603 0.42 24.77 20.99
N SER A 604 0.41 23.97 22.06
CA SER A 604 1.60 23.64 22.85
C SER A 604 1.62 22.16 23.18
N ASP A 605 2.81 21.58 23.21
CA ASP A 605 3.09 20.27 23.76
C ASP A 605 4.21 20.41 24.80
N VAL A 606 3.88 20.12 26.05
CA VAL A 606 4.72 20.35 27.22
C VAL A 606 5.12 18.99 27.80
N HIS A 607 6.20 18.44 27.28
CA HIS A 607 6.84 17.26 27.87
C HIS A 607 8.36 17.29 27.67
N ALA A 608 9.07 16.71 28.63
CA ALA A 608 10.52 16.62 28.59
C ALA A 608 10.97 15.65 27.49
N GLY A 609 11.79 16.14 26.57
CA GLY A 609 12.47 15.38 25.54
C GLY A 609 13.98 15.57 25.64
N LEU A 610 14.73 14.61 25.11
CA LEU A 610 16.20 14.67 25.09
C LEU A 610 16.68 14.21 23.71
N ALA A 611 16.99 15.12 22.79
CA ALA A 611 17.50 14.71 21.48
C ALA A 611 18.90 14.08 21.63
N ASP A 612 18.94 12.74 21.64
CA ASP A 612 20.11 11.90 21.90
C ASP A 612 20.24 10.71 20.92
N THR A 613 21.12 9.79 21.28
CA THR A 613 21.22 8.46 20.67
C THR A 613 20.50 7.43 21.56
N PHE A 614 20.01 6.34 20.96
CA PHE A 614 19.43 5.21 21.68
C PHE A 614 20.42 4.66 22.69
N ARG A 615 20.03 4.61 23.97
CA ARG A 615 20.87 4.11 25.08
C ARG A 615 21.47 2.73 24.73
N GLY A 616 22.79 2.66 24.66
CA GLY A 616 23.54 1.43 24.35
C GLY A 616 23.77 1.16 22.85
N THR A 617 23.41 2.10 21.96
CA THR A 617 23.68 2.00 20.52
C THR A 617 24.13 3.34 19.95
N ASN A 618 24.75 3.36 18.77
CA ASN A 618 25.07 4.61 18.04
C ASN A 618 23.88 5.12 17.19
N LYS A 619 22.66 4.60 17.38
CA LYS A 619 21.49 4.97 16.56
C LYS A 619 20.83 6.23 17.10
N THR A 620 20.50 7.20 16.26
CA THR A 620 19.78 8.43 16.66
C THR A 620 18.37 8.10 17.18
N LYS A 621 17.94 8.76 18.27
CA LYS A 621 16.58 8.70 18.78
C LYS A 621 15.82 9.96 18.39
N THR A 622 14.59 9.79 17.91
CA THR A 622 13.70 10.91 17.57
C THR A 622 12.80 11.24 18.75
N PHE A 623 12.71 12.53 19.08
CA PHE A 623 11.70 13.05 20.00
C PHE A 623 10.69 13.88 19.22
N GLN A 624 9.40 13.61 19.45
CA GLN A 624 8.29 14.16 18.68
C GLN A 624 7.32 14.88 19.61
N TYR A 625 6.81 16.00 19.13
CA TYR A 625 5.83 16.85 19.78
C TYR A 625 4.59 16.96 18.92
N ASN A 626 3.43 16.79 19.54
CA ASN A 626 2.12 16.76 18.92
C ASN A 626 1.43 18.11 19.08
N LEU A 627 1.23 18.81 17.98
CA LEU A 627 0.63 20.14 17.94
C LEU A 627 -0.56 20.12 16.99
N LYS A 628 -1.24 21.27 16.86
CA LYS A 628 -2.36 21.41 15.95
C LYS A 628 -2.54 22.81 15.37
N VAL A 629 -3.11 22.86 14.17
CA VAL A 629 -3.63 24.04 13.49
C VAL A 629 -5.14 23.88 13.37
N ASP A 630 -5.91 24.56 14.20
CA ASP A 630 -7.38 24.44 14.19
C ASP A 630 -8.04 25.37 13.16
N HIS A 631 -7.42 26.52 12.87
CA HIS A 631 -7.96 27.55 11.97
C HIS A 631 -6.86 28.13 11.06
N TYR A 632 -6.50 27.39 10.02
CA TYR A 632 -5.52 27.82 9.04
C TYR A 632 -5.96 29.07 8.28
N ASN A 633 -5.04 30.02 8.16
CA ASN A 633 -5.17 31.18 7.31
C ASN A 633 -3.93 31.32 6.40
N PRO A 634 -4.09 31.29 5.06
CA PRO A 634 -2.97 31.38 4.14
C PRO A 634 -2.21 32.71 4.16
N LYS A 635 -2.72 33.74 4.84
CA LYS A 635 -2.07 35.05 4.98
C LYS A 635 -1.17 35.15 6.22
N TYR A 636 -1.20 34.18 7.12
CA TYR A 636 -0.50 34.26 8.40
C TYR A 636 0.89 33.61 8.35
N LYS A 637 1.79 34.12 9.19
CA LYS A 637 3.09 33.53 9.44
C LYS A 637 2.96 32.47 10.53
N TYR A 638 3.54 31.30 10.32
CA TYR A 638 3.57 30.22 11.30
C TYR A 638 5.02 29.93 11.72
N THR A 639 5.27 29.86 13.03
CA THR A 639 6.60 29.48 13.59
C THR A 639 6.46 28.38 14.63
N ILE A 640 7.45 27.51 14.73
CA ILE A 640 7.60 26.61 15.87
C ILE A 640 8.62 27.21 16.80
N ARG A 641 8.27 27.30 18.09
CA ARG A 641 9.19 27.70 19.17
C ARG A 641 9.44 26.53 20.09
N ALA A 642 10.70 26.17 20.30
CA ALA A 642 11.09 25.16 21.27
C ALA A 642 11.89 25.78 22.41
N LEU A 643 11.60 25.34 23.64
CA LEU A 643 12.40 25.68 24.82
C LEU A 643 13.48 24.62 25.00
N ILE A 644 14.72 24.95 24.66
CA ILE A 644 15.83 24.00 24.53
C ILE A 644 17.05 24.41 25.36
N LYS A 645 17.86 23.44 25.78
CA LYS A 645 19.20 23.69 26.34
C LYS A 645 20.16 22.57 25.99
N GLY A 646 21.45 22.87 26.05
CA GLY A 646 22.50 21.86 26.00
C GLY A 646 22.52 21.00 27.27
N ASN A 647 22.52 19.68 27.10
CA ASN A 647 22.66 18.73 28.20
C ASN A 647 24.14 18.51 28.49
N GLN A 648 24.60 18.97 29.66
CA GLN A 648 26.01 18.91 30.11
C GLN A 648 27.02 19.70 29.25
N GLY A 649 26.56 20.44 28.25
CA GLY A 649 27.37 21.27 27.36
C GLY A 649 26.61 21.59 26.07
N THR A 650 27.18 22.43 25.22
CA THR A 650 26.50 22.93 24.01
C THR A 650 26.97 22.28 22.71
N ASP A 651 27.97 21.40 22.73
CA ASP A 651 28.48 20.73 21.53
C ASP A 651 27.48 19.68 21.02
N SER A 652 26.40 20.15 20.37
CA SER A 652 25.30 19.35 19.86
C SER A 652 24.81 19.93 18.53
N TYR A 653 24.59 19.06 17.56
CA TYR A 653 24.07 19.38 16.24
C TYR A 653 22.87 18.50 15.93
N GLY A 654 21.91 19.02 15.19
CA GLY A 654 20.81 18.20 14.73
C GLY A 654 19.83 18.88 13.80
N ASN A 655 18.80 18.14 13.44
CA ASN A 655 17.76 18.56 12.51
C ASN A 655 16.44 18.74 13.25
N PHE A 656 15.71 19.78 12.87
CA PHE A 656 14.33 20.03 13.27
C PHE A 656 13.39 19.66 12.12
N THR A 657 12.33 18.91 12.41
CA THR A 657 11.30 18.53 11.41
C THR A 657 9.92 19.06 11.76
N PHE A 658 9.12 19.35 10.74
CA PHE A 658 7.73 19.80 10.89
C PHE A 658 6.81 19.11 9.88
N ASN A 659 5.80 18.39 10.38
CA ASN A 659 4.82 17.67 9.56
C ASN A 659 3.38 18.17 9.77
N LEU A 660 2.94 19.00 8.81
CA LEU A 660 1.56 19.36 8.43
C LEU A 660 0.66 18.18 8.03
N SER A 661 -0.17 17.71 8.96
CA SER A 661 -1.04 16.56 8.81
C SER A 661 -2.53 16.93 8.90
N PRO A 662 -3.28 17.10 7.79
CA PRO A 662 -4.63 17.67 7.79
C PRO A 662 -5.62 16.94 8.70
N TYR A 663 -6.58 17.66 9.29
CA TYR A 663 -7.64 17.02 10.10
C TYR A 663 -8.63 16.22 9.27
N LYS A 664 -8.74 16.51 7.96
CA LYS A 664 -9.61 15.76 7.08
C LYS A 664 -8.99 14.37 6.87
N PRO A 665 -9.60 13.31 7.42
CA PRO A 665 -9.23 11.95 7.06
C PRO A 665 -9.44 11.78 5.56
N PHE A 666 -8.61 10.95 4.94
CA PHE A 666 -8.88 10.38 3.62
C PHE A 666 -10.31 9.80 3.49
N GLY A 667 -10.92 9.44 4.62
CA GLY A 667 -12.29 8.94 4.75
C GLY A 667 -13.42 9.99 4.86
N VAL A 668 -13.16 11.31 4.92
CA VAL A 668 -14.25 12.28 4.70
C VAL A 668 -14.47 12.36 3.21
N VAL A 669 -15.27 11.39 2.75
CA VAL A 669 -15.96 11.39 1.47
C VAL A 669 -16.52 12.79 1.29
N GLU A 670 -15.94 13.57 0.37
CA GLU A 670 -16.78 14.59 -0.24
C GLU A 670 -17.88 13.80 -0.95
N PRO A 671 -19.16 14.00 -0.59
CA PRO A 671 -20.23 13.48 -1.42
C PRO A 671 -19.95 13.99 -2.84
N GLY A 672 -19.88 13.04 -3.78
CA GLY A 672 -19.75 13.35 -5.20
C GLY A 672 -20.92 14.19 -5.69
#